data_AF-D7MJJ5-F1
#
_entry.id   AF-D7MJJ5-F1
#
_cell.length_a   1.000
_cell.length_b   1.000
_cell.length_c   1.000
_cell.angle_alpha   90.00
_cell.angle_beta   90.00
_cell.angle_gamma   90.00
#
_symmetry.space_group_name_H-M   'P 1'
#
loop_
_entity.id
_entity.type
_entity.pdbx_description
1 polymer ?
#
loop_
_entity_poly.entity_id
_entity_poly.type
_entity_poly.pdbx_seq_one_letter_code
_entity_poly.pdbx_strand_id
1 'polypeptide(L)'
;MSALSVIEQRLLKWDKLASLVPKPKKPLFPIDRLNELLKVCANSSYLRTGESIHGHLIVTNQSSRAKDVYQINSLINLYVKCGETVRARKVFDLMPERNVVSWCAMMKGYQNSGFDFEVLKLFKSMVFSDESRPNEFVATVVFKSCSSSGRIEEGKQFHGCFLKSGLMSHEFVRNTLVYMYSLCSGNGEAIRVLDDLPYCDLSVFSSALSGYLECGAFKEGAEVLRRMAKEDLVLDNITYLSCLRLCSNLRDLNLARQIHSRMVRLGFNSEVEASGAIINMYGKCGKVLYAQRVFDNTHAQNIVLNTTIMDAYFQDKSFEEALNLFSKMDTKEVPPNEYTFAISLNSIAELSLLKHGDLLHGLVLKSGYRNHVMVGNALVNMYAKSGSIEDARKAFSGMTFRDIVTWNTMICGFSHHGLGREGLEAFDRMMIAGEIPNRITFIGVLQACSHVGFVEQGLYYFNQLMKKFNVQPDLQHYTCIVGLLSKAGMFKDAEDFMRTAPIEWDVVAWRALLNACYVRRNFRLGKKVAEYAIYKYPNDSGVYVLLSNIHAKSREWEGVAEVRSLMNKRGVKKEPGVSWIGIRNQTHVFLAEENQHPEITLIYAKIKEVLSKIRPLGYSPDVAGVFHDVDEEQREDNLSYHSEKLAVAYGLMKTPENSPLYVTKNVRICDDCHSAIKLISKISKRYIVIRDSNRFHHFRDGQCSCCDYW
;
A
#
# COMPACT_ATOMS: atom_id res chain seq x y z
N MET A 1 -23.16 13.19 74.48
CA MET A 1 -22.13 12.13 74.41
C MET A 1 -21.08 12.59 73.41
N SER A 2 -19.85 12.86 73.88
CA SER A 2 -18.77 13.43 73.06
C SER A 2 -18.18 12.37 72.12
N ALA A 3 -17.61 12.82 70.98
CA ALA A 3 -16.96 11.95 70.00
C ALA A 3 -15.86 11.05 70.59
N LEU A 4 -15.28 11.44 71.74
CA LEU A 4 -14.34 10.63 72.51
C LEU A 4 -14.96 9.33 73.05
N SER A 5 -16.22 9.33 73.50
CA SER A 5 -16.83 8.12 74.07
C SER A 5 -17.15 7.05 73.02
N VAL A 6 -17.32 7.46 71.75
CA VAL A 6 -17.53 6.55 70.62
C VAL A 6 -16.20 5.96 70.12
N ILE A 7 -15.10 6.72 70.23
CA ILE A 7 -13.76 6.25 69.87
C ILE A 7 -13.23 5.28 70.94
N GLU A 8 -13.43 5.56 72.23
CA GLU A 8 -13.03 4.66 73.32
C GLU A 8 -13.81 3.33 73.31
N GLN A 9 -15.12 3.36 73.03
CA GLN A 9 -15.90 2.13 72.86
C GLN A 9 -15.52 1.33 71.60
N ARG A 10 -15.03 2.00 70.54
CA ARG A 10 -14.49 1.32 69.36
C ARG A 10 -13.12 0.72 69.67
N LEU A 11 -12.22 1.42 70.34
CA LEU A 11 -10.89 0.90 70.73
C LEU A 11 -10.99 -0.33 71.65
N LEU A 12 -11.91 -0.32 72.64
CA LEU A 12 -12.16 -1.50 73.49
C LEU A 12 -12.68 -2.73 72.71
N LYS A 13 -13.37 -2.51 71.60
CA LYS A 13 -13.86 -3.58 70.71
C LYS A 13 -12.72 -4.20 69.89
N TRP A 14 -11.70 -3.42 69.54
CA TRP A 14 -10.52 -3.89 68.82
C TRP A 14 -9.56 -4.67 69.71
N ASP A 15 -9.38 -4.28 70.98
CA ASP A 15 -8.56 -5.05 71.94
C ASP A 15 -9.19 -6.40 72.29
N LYS A 16 -10.53 -6.48 72.37
CA LYS A 16 -11.25 -7.76 72.53
C LYS A 16 -11.10 -8.66 71.30
N LEU A 17 -11.09 -8.10 70.08
CA LEU A 17 -10.86 -8.85 68.84
C LEU A 17 -9.40 -9.31 68.70
N ALA A 18 -8.43 -8.50 69.11
CA ALA A 18 -7.01 -8.87 69.11
C ALA A 18 -6.70 -10.04 70.07
N SER A 19 -7.45 -10.15 71.18
CA SER A 19 -7.34 -11.25 72.15
C SER A 19 -7.96 -12.58 71.68
N LEU A 20 -8.77 -12.56 70.62
CA LEU A 20 -9.42 -13.74 70.02
C LEU A 20 -8.66 -14.32 68.82
N VAL A 21 -7.58 -13.66 68.37
CA VAL A 21 -6.71 -14.20 67.34
C VAL A 21 -5.75 -15.20 67.99
N PRO A 22 -5.80 -16.50 67.63
CA PRO A 22 -4.85 -17.47 68.17
C PRO A 22 -3.44 -17.02 67.79
N LYS A 23 -2.55 -16.81 68.77
CA LYS A 23 -1.11 -16.74 68.48
C LYS A 23 -0.75 -18.05 67.78
N PRO A 24 -0.20 -18.03 66.55
CA PRO A 24 0.09 -19.26 65.84
C PRO A 24 1.23 -19.98 66.56
N LYS A 25 0.88 -21.02 67.32
CA LYS A 25 1.79 -22.09 67.70
C LYS A 25 1.70 -23.18 66.63
N LYS A 26 2.49 -23.06 65.57
CA LYS A 26 3.03 -24.15 64.72
C LYS A 26 3.93 -23.59 63.60
N PRO A 27 4.82 -24.41 63.02
CA PRO A 27 6.23 -24.10 62.78
C PRO A 27 6.44 -23.07 61.68
N LEU A 28 7.62 -22.45 61.68
CA LEU A 28 8.13 -21.65 60.57
C LEU A 28 7.93 -22.41 59.26
N PHE A 29 7.11 -21.88 58.35
CA PHE A 29 7.18 -22.29 56.96
C PHE A 29 8.58 -21.94 56.44
N PRO A 30 9.33 -22.89 55.85
CA PRO A 30 10.65 -22.60 55.30
C PRO A 30 10.55 -21.47 54.26
N ILE A 31 11.41 -20.47 54.37
CA ILE A 31 11.47 -19.32 53.43
C ILE A 31 11.55 -19.79 51.97
N ASP A 32 12.26 -20.90 51.75
CA ASP A 32 12.44 -21.52 50.44
C ASP A 32 11.11 -21.92 49.79
N ARG A 33 10.16 -22.47 50.58
CA ARG A 33 8.82 -22.79 50.06
C ARG A 33 8.01 -21.56 49.67
N LEU A 34 8.15 -20.44 50.39
CA LEU A 34 7.43 -19.20 50.05
C LEU A 34 7.98 -18.57 48.76
N ASN A 35 9.29 -18.62 48.55
CA ASN A 35 9.91 -18.16 47.30
C ASN A 35 9.57 -19.07 46.11
N GLU A 36 9.49 -20.39 46.31
CA GLU A 36 8.98 -21.32 45.31
C GLU A 36 7.52 -21.02 44.95
N LEU A 37 6.66 -20.77 45.94
CA LEU A 37 5.27 -20.40 45.71
C LEU A 37 5.14 -19.05 44.97
N LEU A 38 5.98 -18.06 45.28
CA LEU A 38 6.04 -16.81 44.53
C LEU A 38 6.44 -17.03 43.07
N LYS A 39 7.43 -17.90 42.80
CA LYS A 39 7.83 -18.26 41.44
C LYS A 39 6.72 -18.99 40.69
N VAL A 40 6.01 -19.91 41.33
CA VAL A 40 4.84 -20.59 40.74
C VAL A 40 3.75 -19.57 40.42
N CYS A 41 3.43 -18.66 41.35
CA CYS A 41 2.45 -17.61 41.12
C CYS A 41 2.87 -16.67 39.97
N ALA A 42 4.17 -16.35 39.87
CA ALA A 42 4.72 -15.52 38.79
C ALA A 42 4.64 -16.21 37.42
N ASN A 43 4.91 -17.52 37.35
CA ASN A 43 4.85 -18.28 36.10
C ASN A 43 3.40 -18.57 35.65
N SER A 44 2.47 -18.69 36.59
CA SER A 44 1.05 -18.92 36.32
C SER A 44 0.20 -17.64 36.31
N SER A 45 0.82 -16.46 36.44
CA SER A 45 0.15 -15.16 36.51
C SER A 45 -0.95 -15.05 37.57
N TYR A 46 -0.78 -15.75 38.71
CA TYR A 46 -1.74 -15.76 39.83
C TYR A 46 -1.50 -14.62 40.81
N LEU A 47 -1.95 -13.43 40.40
CA LEU A 47 -1.74 -12.18 41.15
C LEU A 47 -2.32 -12.24 42.57
N ARG A 48 -3.59 -12.66 42.76
CA ARG A 48 -4.25 -12.64 44.08
C ARG A 48 -3.57 -13.52 45.14
N THR A 49 -3.11 -14.70 44.74
CA THR A 49 -2.38 -15.62 45.63
C THR A 49 -1.01 -15.03 45.96
N GLY A 50 -0.33 -14.46 44.96
CA GLY A 50 0.93 -13.74 45.16
C GLY A 50 0.80 -12.52 46.09
N GLU A 51 -0.29 -11.76 46.00
CA GLU A 51 -0.61 -10.65 46.90
C GLU A 51 -0.87 -11.11 48.33
N SER A 52 -1.56 -12.25 48.48
CA SER A 52 -1.79 -12.84 49.80
C SER A 52 -0.48 -13.28 50.45
N ILE A 53 0.44 -13.84 49.65
CA ILE A 53 1.80 -14.18 50.10
C ILE A 53 2.58 -12.91 50.46
N HIS A 54 2.53 -11.86 49.62
CA HIS A 54 3.19 -10.58 49.91
C HIS A 54 2.65 -9.94 51.20
N GLY A 55 1.32 -9.94 51.39
CA GLY A 55 0.69 -9.48 52.63
C GLY A 55 1.11 -10.30 53.85
N HIS A 56 1.21 -11.63 53.71
CA HIS A 56 1.71 -12.51 54.76
C HIS A 56 3.18 -12.22 55.12
N LEU A 57 4.02 -11.94 54.12
CA LEU A 57 5.42 -11.53 54.31
C LEU A 57 5.53 -10.18 55.05
N ILE A 58 4.62 -9.24 54.79
CA ILE A 58 4.56 -7.95 55.50
C ILE A 58 4.14 -8.16 56.98
N VAL A 59 3.14 -9.01 57.23
CA VAL A 59 2.55 -9.22 58.56
C VAL A 59 3.45 -10.06 59.49
N THR A 60 4.25 -10.98 58.95
CA THR A 60 5.09 -11.90 59.75
C THR A 60 6.45 -11.33 60.18
N ASN A 61 6.71 -10.06 59.90
CA ASN A 61 8.05 -9.47 59.92
C ASN A 61 8.65 -9.30 61.35
N GLN A 62 9.60 -10.16 61.73
CA GLN A 62 10.59 -9.85 62.77
C GLN A 62 11.69 -8.98 62.17
N SER A 63 12.13 -8.00 62.96
CA SER A 63 13.03 -6.86 62.69
C SER A 63 14.43 -7.14 62.09
N SER A 64 14.67 -8.25 61.40
CA SER A 64 15.96 -8.59 60.79
C SER A 64 15.96 -8.82 59.26
N ARG A 65 14.81 -8.69 58.58
CA ARG A 65 14.63 -9.16 57.17
C ARG A 65 14.46 -8.10 56.08
N ALA A 66 14.68 -6.82 56.38
CA ALA A 66 14.90 -5.80 55.33
C ALA A 66 16.11 -6.13 54.41
N LYS A 67 16.89 -7.18 54.71
CA LYS A 67 18.12 -7.58 54.01
C LYS A 67 17.98 -8.78 53.06
N ASP A 68 16.82 -9.43 52.94
CA ASP A 68 16.68 -10.58 52.03
C ASP A 68 16.34 -10.12 50.59
N VAL A 69 17.37 -9.69 49.87
CA VAL A 69 17.31 -9.22 48.48
C VAL A 69 16.67 -10.28 47.55
N TYR A 70 16.81 -11.57 47.87
CA TYR A 70 16.28 -12.66 47.05
C TYR A 70 14.75 -12.75 47.10
N GLN A 71 14.17 -12.60 48.29
CA GLN A 71 12.72 -12.60 48.48
C GLN A 71 12.07 -11.39 47.80
N ILE A 72 12.68 -10.20 47.93
CA ILE A 72 12.16 -8.98 47.28
C ILE A 72 12.26 -9.07 45.76
N ASN A 73 13.34 -9.65 45.21
CA ASN A 73 13.47 -9.91 43.78
C ASN A 73 12.37 -10.86 43.25
N SER A 74 11.98 -11.86 44.06
CA SER A 74 10.90 -12.78 43.72
C SER A 74 9.53 -12.07 43.69
N LEU A 75 9.30 -11.09 44.58
CA LEU A 75 8.10 -10.24 44.57
C LEU A 75 8.08 -9.29 43.36
N ILE A 76 9.21 -8.67 43.01
CA ILE A 76 9.32 -7.83 41.80
C ILE A 76 8.98 -8.67 40.57
N ASN A 77 9.57 -9.86 40.43
CA ASN A 77 9.30 -10.76 39.30
C ASN A 77 7.83 -11.22 39.24
N LEU A 78 7.20 -11.50 40.38
CA LEU A 78 5.76 -11.78 40.46
C LEU A 78 4.93 -10.63 39.87
N TYR A 79 5.12 -9.42 40.38
CA TYR A 79 4.34 -8.26 39.94
C TYR A 79 4.60 -7.92 38.47
N VAL A 80 5.85 -7.99 38.02
CA VAL A 80 6.21 -7.80 36.62
C VAL A 80 5.51 -8.81 35.70
N LYS A 81 5.56 -10.10 36.02
CA LYS A 81 4.90 -11.13 35.19
C LYS A 81 3.37 -11.04 35.20
N CYS A 82 2.79 -10.49 36.27
CA CYS A 82 1.36 -10.22 36.36
C CYS A 82 0.93 -8.89 35.72
N GLY A 83 1.85 -8.11 35.12
CA GLY A 83 1.54 -6.82 34.48
C GLY A 83 1.44 -5.62 35.44
N GLU A 84 1.72 -5.80 36.73
CA GLU A 84 1.62 -4.78 37.78
C GLU A 84 2.94 -4.02 37.97
N THR A 85 3.43 -3.36 36.91
CA THR A 85 4.75 -2.69 36.91
C THR A 85 4.85 -1.54 37.91
N VAL A 86 3.76 -0.82 38.20
CA VAL A 86 3.74 0.26 39.20
C VAL A 86 3.94 -0.31 40.61
N ARG A 87 3.34 -1.47 40.92
CA ARG A 87 3.54 -2.13 42.22
C ARG A 87 4.95 -2.70 42.33
N ALA A 88 5.45 -3.32 41.26
CA ALA A 88 6.84 -3.76 41.18
C ALA A 88 7.82 -2.61 41.43
N ARG A 89 7.57 -1.42 40.85
CA ARG A 89 8.37 -0.22 41.10
C ARG A 89 8.37 0.20 42.56
N LYS A 90 7.21 0.24 43.21
CA LYS A 90 7.11 0.57 44.64
C LYS A 90 7.91 -0.41 45.51
N VAL A 91 7.82 -1.70 45.22
CA VAL A 91 8.60 -2.73 45.93
C VAL A 91 10.11 -2.51 45.71
N PHE A 92 10.52 -2.18 44.48
CA PHE A 92 11.90 -1.86 44.12
C PHE A 92 12.43 -0.57 44.79
N ASP A 93 11.59 0.46 44.95
CA ASP A 93 11.93 1.72 45.63
C ASP A 93 12.20 1.53 47.13
N LEU A 94 11.46 0.61 47.75
CA LEU A 94 11.57 0.32 49.18
C LEU A 94 12.75 -0.60 49.53
N MET A 95 13.51 -1.07 48.54
CA MET A 95 14.70 -1.90 48.78
C MET A 95 15.84 -1.08 49.39
N PRO A 96 16.40 -1.50 50.55
CA PRO A 96 17.55 -0.81 51.16
C PRO A 96 18.86 -1.10 50.45
N GLU A 97 19.03 -2.31 49.89
CA GLU A 97 20.17 -2.69 49.03
C GLU A 97 19.64 -3.34 47.75
N ARG A 98 20.19 -2.96 46.61
CA ARG A 98 19.79 -3.46 45.28
C ARG A 98 20.97 -4.15 44.62
N ASN A 99 20.74 -5.34 44.08
CA ASN A 99 21.73 -6.04 43.27
C ASN A 99 21.33 -6.04 41.78
N VAL A 100 22.24 -6.49 40.91
CA VAL A 100 22.00 -6.56 39.46
C VAL A 100 20.71 -7.29 39.08
N VAL A 101 20.28 -8.29 39.88
CA VAL A 101 19.03 -9.02 39.63
C VAL A 101 17.81 -8.14 39.91
N SER A 102 17.82 -7.34 40.98
CA SER A 102 16.76 -6.37 41.27
C SER A 102 16.60 -5.36 40.13
N TRP A 103 17.73 -4.79 39.68
CA TRP A 103 17.77 -3.83 38.58
C TRP A 103 17.27 -4.46 37.27
N CYS A 104 17.79 -5.63 36.91
CA CYS A 104 17.41 -6.34 35.70
C CYS A 104 15.92 -6.73 35.69
N ALA A 105 15.37 -7.22 36.81
CA ALA A 105 13.97 -7.60 36.91
C ALA A 105 13.04 -6.40 36.68
N MET A 106 13.39 -5.25 37.26
CA MET A 106 12.61 -4.02 37.06
C MET A 106 12.72 -3.48 35.63
N MET A 107 13.93 -3.46 35.05
CA MET A 107 14.14 -3.08 33.65
C MET A 107 13.35 -3.98 32.69
N LYS A 108 13.36 -5.30 32.92
CA LYS A 108 12.60 -6.24 32.11
C LYS A 108 11.09 -5.99 32.21
N GLY A 109 10.61 -5.62 33.39
CA GLY A 109 9.22 -5.21 33.59
C GLY A 109 8.84 -3.98 32.77
N TYR A 110 9.67 -2.95 32.79
CA TYR A 110 9.43 -1.76 31.95
C TYR A 110 9.47 -2.07 30.46
N GLN A 111 10.44 -2.87 30.00
CA GLN A 111 10.55 -3.29 28.60
C GLN A 111 9.30 -4.07 28.15
N ASN A 112 8.82 -5.03 28.94
CA ASN A 112 7.63 -5.82 28.60
C ASN A 112 6.34 -4.98 28.57
N SER A 113 6.33 -3.84 29.28
CA SER A 113 5.23 -2.87 29.25
C SER A 113 5.42 -1.74 28.22
N GLY A 114 6.47 -1.79 27.38
CA GLY A 114 6.74 -0.79 26.35
C GLY A 114 7.31 0.55 26.86
N PHE A 115 7.78 0.61 28.11
CA PHE A 115 8.38 1.81 28.71
C PHE A 115 9.90 1.85 28.53
N ASP A 116 10.37 1.77 27.28
CA ASP A 116 11.81 1.68 26.95
C ASP A 116 12.62 2.87 27.49
N PHE A 117 12.04 4.07 27.54
CA PHE A 117 12.72 5.24 28.08
C PHE A 117 13.00 5.12 29.59
N GLU A 118 12.08 4.51 30.35
CA GLU A 118 12.27 4.28 31.78
C GLU A 118 13.33 3.21 32.04
N VAL A 119 13.49 2.23 31.14
CA VAL A 119 14.61 1.28 31.17
C VAL A 119 15.95 2.01 31.10
N LEU A 120 16.11 2.93 30.13
CA LEU A 120 17.39 3.65 29.94
C LEU A 120 17.70 4.60 31.10
N LYS A 121 16.69 5.27 31.67
CA LYS A 121 16.84 6.06 32.89
C LYS A 121 17.27 5.19 34.07
N LEU A 122 16.61 4.05 34.24
CA LEU A 122 16.90 3.13 35.32
C LEU A 122 18.33 2.60 35.22
N PHE A 123 18.80 2.32 34.00
CA PHE A 123 20.18 1.90 33.77
C PHE A 123 21.17 3.01 34.11
N LYS A 124 20.92 4.25 33.69
CA LYS A 124 21.74 5.40 34.11
C LYS A 124 21.82 5.51 35.62
N SER A 125 20.69 5.36 36.34
CA SER A 125 20.69 5.41 37.81
C SER A 125 21.50 4.28 38.46
N MET A 126 21.48 3.07 37.89
CA MET A 126 22.30 1.94 38.34
C MET A 126 23.80 2.22 38.16
N VAL A 127 24.18 2.82 37.04
CA VAL A 127 25.59 3.19 36.76
C VAL A 127 26.05 4.35 37.65
N PHE A 128 25.19 5.33 37.92
CA PHE A 128 25.51 6.47 38.78
C PHE A 128 25.57 6.14 40.27
N SER A 129 24.80 5.14 40.74
CA SER A 129 24.82 4.77 42.16
C SER A 129 26.06 3.98 42.57
N ASP A 130 26.81 3.43 41.61
CA ASP A 130 27.97 2.52 41.80
C ASP A 130 27.67 1.31 42.72
N GLU A 131 26.39 1.03 42.96
CA GLU A 131 25.93 -0.04 43.87
C GLU A 131 26.11 -1.44 43.24
N SER A 132 26.06 -1.54 41.91
CA SER A 132 26.13 -2.83 41.22
C SER A 132 26.62 -2.69 39.79
N ARG A 133 27.50 -3.61 39.36
CA ARG A 133 27.98 -3.67 37.97
C ARG A 133 26.95 -4.34 37.06
N PRO A 134 26.77 -3.85 35.82
CA PRO A 134 25.89 -4.49 34.86
C PRO A 134 26.42 -5.87 34.46
N ASN A 135 25.47 -6.77 34.19
CA ASN A 135 25.74 -8.09 33.63
C ASN A 135 25.18 -8.21 32.20
N GLU A 136 25.36 -9.36 31.58
CA GLU A 136 24.92 -9.67 30.22
C GLU A 136 23.41 -9.48 30.01
N PHE A 137 22.60 -9.78 31.02
CA PHE A 137 21.14 -9.60 30.96
C PHE A 137 20.73 -8.13 30.97
N VAL A 138 21.39 -7.30 31.78
CA VAL A 138 21.17 -5.84 31.77
C VAL A 138 21.58 -5.27 30.41
N ALA A 139 22.72 -5.68 29.87
CA ALA A 139 23.21 -5.18 28.59
C ALA A 139 22.24 -5.49 27.42
N THR A 140 21.70 -6.71 27.37
CA THR A 140 20.70 -7.09 26.34
C THR A 140 19.40 -6.29 26.48
N VAL A 141 18.90 -6.08 27.71
CA VAL A 141 17.69 -5.29 27.94
C VAL A 141 17.89 -3.83 27.51
N VAL A 142 19.04 -3.24 27.85
CA VAL A 142 19.39 -1.85 27.48
C VAL A 142 19.51 -1.69 25.96
N PHE A 143 20.24 -2.58 25.28
CA PHE A 143 20.36 -2.51 23.82
C PHE A 143 19.02 -2.68 23.12
N LYS A 144 18.20 -3.64 23.54
CA LYS A 144 16.87 -3.84 22.96
C LYS A 144 15.97 -2.62 23.16
N SER A 145 16.00 -1.98 24.33
CA SER A 145 15.26 -0.74 24.58
C SER A 145 15.83 0.45 23.78
N CYS A 146 17.13 0.48 23.47
CA CYS A 146 17.68 1.44 22.51
C CYS A 146 17.15 1.18 21.09
N SER A 147 17.08 -0.10 20.67
CA SER A 147 16.51 -0.51 19.37
C SER A 147 15.06 -0.06 19.23
N SER A 148 14.21 -0.41 20.21
CA SER A 148 12.77 -0.12 20.19
C SER A 148 12.46 1.38 20.31
N SER A 149 13.32 2.16 20.98
CA SER A 149 13.16 3.61 21.11
C SER A 149 13.90 4.44 20.04
N GLY A 150 14.66 3.81 19.14
CA GLY A 150 15.43 4.48 18.08
C GLY A 150 16.58 5.38 18.58
N ARG A 151 17.06 5.19 19.82
CA ARG A 151 18.05 6.07 20.46
C ARG A 151 19.49 5.64 20.20
N ILE A 152 19.96 5.81 18.96
CA ILE A 152 21.29 5.35 18.54
C ILE A 152 22.44 5.98 19.33
N GLU A 153 22.38 7.28 19.64
CA GLU A 153 23.47 7.98 20.34
C GLU A 153 23.63 7.50 21.79
N GLU A 154 22.52 7.21 22.49
CA GLU A 154 22.58 6.57 23.80
C GLU A 154 23.08 5.13 23.69
N GLY A 155 22.65 4.40 22.66
CA GLY A 155 23.15 3.05 22.34
C GLY A 155 24.67 3.00 22.14
N LYS A 156 25.27 3.99 21.45
CA LYS A 156 26.73 4.12 21.28
C LYS A 156 27.45 4.35 22.61
N GLN A 157 26.90 5.19 23.49
CA GLN A 157 27.46 5.43 24.82
C GLN A 157 27.45 4.15 25.67
N PHE A 158 26.33 3.42 25.66
CA PHE A 158 26.21 2.15 26.38
C PHE A 158 27.08 1.05 25.79
N HIS A 159 27.26 1.02 24.46
CA HIS A 159 28.24 0.15 23.82
C HIS A 159 29.65 0.37 24.38
N GLY A 160 30.10 1.62 24.46
CA GLY A 160 31.40 1.95 25.08
C GLY A 160 31.50 1.54 26.55
N CYS A 161 30.41 1.67 27.32
CA CYS A 161 30.34 1.26 28.72
C CYS A 161 30.48 -0.27 28.88
N PHE A 162 29.75 -1.05 28.06
CA PHE A 162 29.76 -2.51 28.12
C PHE A 162 31.05 -3.11 27.56
N LEU A 163 31.68 -2.45 26.59
CA LEU A 163 33.01 -2.80 26.10
C LEU A 163 34.05 -2.68 27.22
N LYS A 164 34.08 -1.56 27.94
CA LYS A 164 34.98 -1.37 29.10
C LYS A 164 34.72 -2.37 30.23
N SER A 165 33.49 -2.85 30.35
CA SER A 165 33.09 -3.83 31.38
C SER A 165 33.33 -5.29 30.98
N GLY A 166 33.82 -5.56 29.75
CA GLY A 166 34.09 -6.91 29.25
C GLY A 166 32.84 -7.73 28.86
N LEU A 167 31.65 -7.12 28.87
CA LEU A 167 30.39 -7.81 28.60
C LEU A 167 30.21 -8.20 27.12
N MET A 168 31.02 -7.61 26.23
CA MET A 168 31.01 -7.92 24.79
C MET A 168 31.57 -9.30 24.45
N SER A 169 32.14 -10.01 25.42
CA SER A 169 32.54 -11.42 25.27
C SER A 169 31.36 -12.38 25.18
N HIS A 170 30.18 -11.99 25.69
CA HIS A 170 28.98 -12.83 25.66
C HIS A 170 28.24 -12.75 24.32
N GLU A 171 27.92 -13.91 23.74
CA GLU A 171 27.22 -14.06 22.45
C GLU A 171 25.91 -13.27 22.39
N PHE A 172 25.03 -13.44 23.38
CA PHE A 172 23.72 -12.77 23.43
C PHE A 172 23.83 -11.24 23.44
N VAL A 173 24.89 -10.70 24.05
CA VAL A 173 25.16 -9.26 24.09
C VAL A 173 25.59 -8.77 22.72
N ARG A 174 26.46 -9.52 22.02
CA ARG A 174 26.88 -9.22 20.63
C ARG A 174 25.69 -9.25 19.66
N ASN A 175 24.83 -10.26 19.74
CA ASN A 175 23.64 -10.37 18.89
C ASN A 175 22.71 -9.16 19.07
N THR A 176 22.44 -8.79 20.32
CA THR A 176 21.55 -7.67 20.63
C THR A 176 22.18 -6.33 20.24
N LEU A 177 23.50 -6.20 20.37
CA LEU A 177 24.24 -5.03 19.90
C LEU A 177 24.12 -4.85 18.39
N VAL A 178 24.40 -5.91 17.64
CA VAL A 178 24.37 -5.88 16.17
C VAL A 178 22.94 -5.61 15.68
N TYR A 179 21.93 -6.22 16.30
CA TYR A 179 20.52 -5.91 16.02
C TYR A 179 20.18 -4.43 16.30
N MET A 180 20.71 -3.84 17.38
CA MET A 180 20.51 -2.42 17.69
C MET A 180 21.11 -1.52 16.61
N TYR A 181 22.36 -1.77 16.21
CA TYR A 181 22.98 -1.00 15.14
C TYR A 181 22.30 -1.21 13.79
N SER A 182 21.86 -2.43 13.45
CA SER A 182 21.21 -2.67 12.15
C SER A 182 19.83 -2.01 12.08
N LEU A 183 19.05 -2.06 13.16
CA LEU A 183 17.73 -1.43 13.22
C LEU A 183 17.79 0.10 13.29
N CYS A 184 18.72 0.66 14.08
CA CYS A 184 18.79 2.10 14.34
C CYS A 184 19.71 2.87 13.40
N SER A 185 20.64 2.21 12.70
CA SER A 185 21.60 2.84 11.81
C SER A 185 21.57 2.19 10.43
N GLY A 186 20.80 2.79 9.53
CA GLY A 186 20.75 2.41 8.11
C GLY A 186 22.04 2.69 7.31
N ASN A 187 23.10 3.23 7.93
CA ASN A 187 24.34 3.64 7.25
C ASN A 187 25.47 2.58 7.33
N GLY A 188 25.16 1.32 7.64
CA GLY A 188 26.17 0.26 7.67
C GLY A 188 27.03 0.20 8.93
N GLU A 189 26.73 0.95 10.00
CA GLU A 189 27.47 0.87 11.28
C GLU A 189 27.46 -0.55 11.87
N ALA A 190 26.37 -1.32 11.68
CA ALA A 190 26.34 -2.70 12.14
C ALA A 190 27.35 -3.59 11.40
N ILE A 191 27.68 -3.27 10.14
CA ILE A 191 28.70 -3.99 9.37
C ILE A 191 30.09 -3.72 9.98
N ARG A 192 30.39 -2.50 10.40
CA ARG A 192 31.64 -2.19 11.10
C ARG A 192 31.74 -2.94 12.42
N VAL A 193 30.66 -2.99 13.18
CA VAL A 193 30.62 -3.78 14.42
C VAL A 193 30.88 -5.26 14.11
N LEU A 194 30.31 -5.81 13.03
CA LEU A 194 30.61 -7.18 12.60
C LEU A 194 32.09 -7.37 12.18
N ASP A 195 32.74 -6.35 11.59
CA ASP A 195 34.17 -6.39 11.23
C ASP A 195 35.09 -6.39 12.46
N ASP A 196 34.68 -5.68 13.52
CA ASP A 196 35.43 -5.58 14.78
C ASP A 196 35.28 -6.82 15.68
N LEU A 197 34.31 -7.70 15.40
CA LEU A 197 34.09 -8.92 16.17
C LEU A 197 35.09 -10.01 15.76
N PRO A 198 35.77 -10.66 16.72
CA PRO A 198 36.79 -11.68 16.43
C PRO A 198 36.21 -12.96 15.82
N TYR A 199 34.91 -13.23 16.06
CA TYR A 199 34.18 -14.37 15.53
C TYR A 199 32.70 -14.01 15.40
N CYS A 200 32.13 -14.27 14.23
CA CYS A 200 30.71 -14.12 13.94
C CYS A 200 30.12 -15.51 13.65
N ASP A 201 29.10 -15.89 14.41
CA ASP A 201 28.29 -17.08 14.12
C ASP A 201 27.02 -16.69 13.33
N LEU A 202 26.24 -17.70 12.95
CA LEU A 202 24.97 -17.52 12.25
C LEU A 202 24.01 -16.58 13.01
N SER A 203 24.02 -16.61 14.35
CA SER A 203 23.07 -15.87 15.17
C SER A 203 23.32 -14.35 15.13
N VAL A 204 24.59 -13.94 15.11
CA VAL A 204 24.99 -12.53 14.96
C VAL A 204 24.57 -12.01 13.58
N PHE A 205 24.84 -12.79 12.52
CA PHE A 205 24.46 -12.41 11.15
C PHE A 205 22.94 -12.40 10.93
N SER A 206 22.22 -13.37 11.48
CA SER A 206 20.76 -13.42 11.41
C SER A 206 20.12 -12.22 12.14
N SER A 207 20.70 -11.81 13.26
CA SER A 207 20.31 -10.59 13.99
C SER A 207 20.56 -9.33 13.16
N ALA A 208 21.71 -9.24 12.48
CA ALA A 208 22.02 -8.13 11.57
C ALA A 208 21.01 -8.05 10.41
N LEU A 209 20.79 -9.18 9.75
CA LEU A 209 19.88 -9.31 8.60
C LEU A 209 18.44 -8.94 8.99
N SER A 210 17.97 -9.41 10.15
CA SER A 210 16.63 -9.11 10.67
C SER A 210 16.46 -7.61 10.94
N GLY A 211 17.42 -6.96 11.61
CA GLY A 211 17.31 -5.53 11.89
C GLY A 211 17.36 -4.67 10.61
N TYR A 212 18.18 -5.04 9.62
CA TYR A 212 18.20 -4.35 8.32
C TYR A 212 16.92 -4.58 7.49
N LEU A 213 16.31 -5.77 7.57
CA LEU A 213 15.01 -6.04 6.96
C LEU A 213 13.90 -5.20 7.59
N GLU A 214 13.92 -5.02 8.91
CA GLU A 214 12.93 -4.23 9.66
C GLU A 214 13.06 -2.73 9.41
N CYS A 215 14.28 -2.19 9.33
CA CYS A 215 14.49 -0.76 9.05
C CYS A 215 14.45 -0.41 7.55
N GLY A 216 14.36 -1.41 6.67
CA GLY A 216 14.30 -1.23 5.21
C GLY A 216 15.65 -0.93 4.54
N ALA A 217 16.78 -1.10 5.24
CA ALA A 217 18.14 -0.89 4.70
C ALA A 217 18.61 -2.15 3.94
N PHE A 218 17.95 -2.44 2.82
CA PHE A 218 18.13 -3.70 2.11
C PHE A 218 19.51 -3.87 1.45
N LYS A 219 20.20 -2.76 1.11
CA LYS A 219 21.53 -2.83 0.47
C LYS A 219 22.58 -3.32 1.46
N GLU A 220 22.53 -2.82 2.68
CA GLU A 220 23.37 -3.19 3.80
C GLU A 220 23.08 -4.65 4.20
N GLY A 221 21.80 -5.04 4.24
CA GLY A 221 21.40 -6.44 4.40
C GLY A 221 21.99 -7.36 3.33
N ALA A 222 22.15 -6.91 2.08
CA ALA A 222 22.78 -7.70 1.01
C ALA A 222 24.26 -7.93 1.27
N GLU A 223 24.95 -6.95 1.85
CA GLU A 223 26.35 -7.08 2.22
C GLU A 223 26.54 -8.10 3.34
N VAL A 224 25.68 -8.08 4.36
CA VAL A 224 25.63 -9.11 5.41
C VAL A 224 25.49 -10.50 4.79
N LEU A 225 24.55 -10.68 3.85
CA LEU A 225 24.32 -11.95 3.18
C LEU A 225 25.53 -12.40 2.35
N ARG A 226 26.20 -11.48 1.63
CA ARG A 226 27.44 -11.80 0.91
C ARG A 226 28.55 -12.25 1.86
N ARG A 227 28.65 -11.66 3.05
CA ARG A 227 29.61 -12.08 4.09
C ARG A 227 29.30 -13.49 4.60
N MET A 228 28.04 -13.76 4.95
CA MET A 228 27.60 -15.10 5.35
C MET A 228 27.93 -16.16 4.28
N ALA A 229 27.80 -15.81 3.00
CA ALA A 229 28.14 -16.69 1.90
C ALA A 229 29.65 -16.92 1.72
N LYS A 230 30.51 -15.95 2.08
CA LYS A 230 31.98 -16.09 2.07
C LYS A 230 32.49 -16.96 3.23
N GLU A 231 31.82 -16.90 4.38
CA GLU A 231 32.17 -17.67 5.58
C GLU A 231 31.62 -19.11 5.56
N ASP A 232 30.94 -19.50 4.47
CA ASP A 232 30.36 -20.83 4.23
C ASP A 232 29.51 -21.38 5.39
N LEU A 233 28.72 -20.48 6.00
CA LEU A 233 27.86 -20.83 7.13
C LEU A 233 26.70 -21.73 6.69
N VAL A 234 26.41 -22.76 7.49
CA VAL A 234 25.20 -23.58 7.34
C VAL A 234 24.02 -22.76 7.84
N LEU A 235 23.14 -22.34 6.93
CA LEU A 235 21.98 -21.51 7.25
C LEU A 235 20.81 -22.39 7.69
N ASP A 236 20.05 -21.91 8.67
CA ASP A 236 18.77 -22.49 9.05
C ASP A 236 17.63 -21.98 8.14
N ASN A 237 16.46 -22.60 8.25
CA ASN A 237 15.29 -22.24 7.44
C ASN A 237 14.88 -20.77 7.63
N ILE A 238 14.89 -20.28 8.87
CA ILE A 238 14.52 -18.90 9.21
C ILE A 238 15.45 -17.89 8.53
N THR A 239 16.75 -18.17 8.49
CA THR A 239 17.74 -17.35 7.80
C THR A 239 17.52 -17.39 6.29
N TYR A 240 17.22 -18.56 5.70
CA TYR A 240 16.87 -18.66 4.28
C TYR A 240 15.64 -17.83 3.92
N LEU A 241 14.58 -17.87 4.73
CA LEU A 241 13.39 -17.03 4.55
C LEU A 241 13.73 -15.54 4.62
N SER A 242 14.61 -15.14 5.54
CA SER A 242 15.11 -13.76 5.66
C SER A 242 15.91 -13.33 4.43
N CYS A 243 16.78 -14.21 3.90
CA CYS A 243 17.52 -14.01 2.66
C CYS A 243 16.58 -13.84 1.45
N LEU A 244 15.54 -14.66 1.33
CA LEU A 244 14.54 -14.54 0.24
C LEU A 244 13.74 -13.24 0.35
N ARG A 245 13.33 -12.85 1.57
CA ARG A 245 12.66 -11.56 1.83
C ARG A 245 13.54 -10.38 1.39
N LEU A 246 14.84 -10.43 1.69
CA LEU A 246 15.78 -9.42 1.27
C LEU A 246 15.89 -9.34 -0.25
N CYS A 247 16.06 -10.47 -0.94
CA CYS A 247 16.11 -10.53 -2.40
C CYS A 247 14.82 -10.02 -3.06
N SER A 248 13.67 -10.35 -2.47
CA SER A 248 12.35 -9.88 -2.93
C SER A 248 12.26 -8.34 -2.88
N ASN A 249 12.77 -7.70 -1.82
CA ASN A 249 12.78 -6.25 -1.70
C ASN A 249 13.83 -5.56 -2.59
N LEU A 250 14.99 -6.17 -2.78
CA LEU A 250 16.03 -5.68 -3.68
C LEU A 250 15.71 -5.91 -5.17
N ARG A 251 14.82 -6.87 -5.45
CA ARG A 251 14.57 -7.42 -6.79
C ARG A 251 15.85 -7.96 -7.47
N ASP A 252 16.79 -8.48 -6.68
CA ASP A 252 18.03 -9.09 -7.17
C ASP A 252 17.80 -10.57 -7.53
N LEU A 253 17.48 -10.80 -8.81
CA LEU A 253 17.21 -12.13 -9.34
C LEU A 253 18.42 -13.07 -9.27
N ASN A 254 19.65 -12.54 -9.37
CA ASN A 254 20.85 -13.38 -9.37
C ASN A 254 21.09 -13.94 -7.98
N LEU A 255 21.01 -13.09 -6.96
CA LEU A 255 21.17 -13.50 -5.58
C LEU A 255 20.06 -14.47 -5.15
N ALA A 256 18.83 -14.15 -5.53
CA ALA A 256 17.67 -15.03 -5.34
C ALA A 256 17.88 -16.45 -5.89
N ARG A 257 18.38 -16.58 -7.12
CA ARG A 257 18.64 -17.89 -7.75
C ARG A 257 19.73 -18.69 -7.01
N GLN A 258 20.74 -18.02 -6.48
CA GLN A 258 21.79 -18.67 -5.69
C GLN A 258 21.24 -19.19 -4.35
N ILE A 259 20.38 -18.42 -3.69
CA ILE A 259 19.74 -18.83 -2.44
C ILE A 259 18.78 -20.00 -2.69
N HIS A 260 17.91 -19.89 -3.69
CA HIS A 260 16.96 -20.94 -4.04
C HIS A 260 17.67 -22.25 -4.42
N SER A 261 18.76 -22.20 -5.20
CA SER A 261 19.51 -23.43 -5.55
C SER A 261 20.14 -24.10 -4.32
N ARG A 262 20.63 -23.32 -3.34
CA ARG A 262 21.11 -23.86 -2.05
C ARG A 262 19.96 -24.49 -1.25
N MET A 263 18.79 -23.84 -1.18
CA MET A 263 17.62 -24.39 -0.49
C MET A 263 17.16 -25.73 -1.09
N VAL A 264 17.14 -25.85 -2.42
CA VAL A 264 16.79 -27.10 -3.11
C VAL A 264 17.81 -28.20 -2.80
N ARG A 265 19.10 -27.89 -2.79
CA ARG A 265 20.16 -28.87 -2.46
C ARG A 265 20.06 -29.41 -1.03
N LEU A 266 19.54 -28.61 -0.10
CA LEU A 266 19.37 -28.97 1.32
C LEU A 266 17.98 -29.54 1.64
N GLY A 267 17.06 -29.58 0.66
CA GLY A 267 15.73 -30.16 0.82
C GLY A 267 14.68 -29.25 1.48
N PHE A 268 14.95 -27.94 1.62
CA PHE A 268 14.02 -26.98 2.24
C PHE A 268 12.85 -26.58 1.33
N ASN A 269 12.85 -26.97 0.05
CA ASN A 269 11.84 -26.57 -0.92
C ASN A 269 10.52 -27.35 -0.86
N SER A 270 10.40 -28.31 0.07
CA SER A 270 9.17 -29.10 0.26
C SER A 270 8.19 -28.45 1.25
N GLU A 271 8.64 -27.48 2.03
CA GLU A 271 7.83 -26.79 3.02
C GLU A 271 6.98 -25.69 2.39
N VAL A 272 5.71 -25.58 2.81
CA VAL A 272 4.75 -24.58 2.32
C VAL A 272 5.27 -23.15 2.54
N GLU A 273 5.89 -22.88 3.69
CA GLU A 273 6.42 -21.55 4.02
C GLU A 273 7.58 -21.15 3.11
N ALA A 274 8.52 -22.09 2.86
CA ALA A 274 9.63 -21.90 1.93
C ALA A 274 9.13 -21.70 0.49
N SER A 275 8.22 -22.55 0.01
CA SER A 275 7.61 -22.40 -1.32
C SER A 275 6.92 -21.05 -1.47
N GLY A 276 6.13 -20.61 -0.48
CA GLY A 276 5.49 -19.30 -0.48
C GLY A 276 6.51 -18.15 -0.58
N ALA A 277 7.59 -18.20 0.21
CA ALA A 277 8.64 -17.18 0.15
C ALA A 277 9.35 -17.14 -1.22
N ILE A 278 9.60 -18.30 -1.84
CA ILE A 278 10.22 -18.41 -3.16
C ILE A 278 9.29 -17.86 -4.26
N ILE A 279 7.99 -18.20 -4.21
CA ILE A 279 6.98 -17.70 -5.16
C ILE A 279 6.90 -16.17 -5.09
N ASN A 280 6.77 -15.60 -3.88
CA ASN A 280 6.73 -14.15 -3.66
C ASN A 280 8.02 -13.47 -4.16
N MET A 281 9.19 -14.07 -3.90
CA MET A 281 10.46 -13.54 -4.38
C MET A 281 10.51 -13.49 -5.91
N TYR A 282 10.17 -14.58 -6.61
CA TYR A 282 10.18 -14.60 -8.08
C TYR A 282 9.13 -13.67 -8.68
N GLY A 283 7.95 -13.57 -8.05
CA GLY A 283 6.91 -12.60 -8.39
C GLY A 283 7.44 -11.17 -8.39
N LYS A 284 8.03 -10.72 -7.28
CA LYS A 284 8.61 -9.35 -7.20
C LYS A 284 9.79 -9.11 -8.15
N CYS A 285 10.49 -10.17 -8.56
CA CYS A 285 11.55 -10.10 -9.56
C CYS A 285 11.02 -10.10 -11.02
N GLY A 286 9.71 -10.12 -11.24
CA GLY A 286 9.10 -10.18 -12.59
C GLY A 286 9.37 -11.50 -13.30
N LYS A 287 9.46 -12.61 -12.55
CA LYS A 287 9.75 -13.95 -13.04
C LYS A 287 8.62 -14.92 -12.68
N VAL A 288 7.40 -14.56 -13.04
CA VAL A 288 6.17 -15.30 -12.69
C VAL A 288 6.19 -16.76 -13.15
N LEU A 289 6.79 -17.09 -14.29
CA LEU A 289 6.92 -18.48 -14.76
C LEU A 289 7.75 -19.36 -13.82
N TYR A 290 8.76 -18.79 -13.15
CA TYR A 290 9.54 -19.52 -12.14
C TYR A 290 8.71 -19.70 -10.85
N ALA A 291 7.94 -18.68 -10.48
CA ALA A 291 7.00 -18.77 -9.36
C ALA A 291 5.96 -19.87 -9.61
N GLN A 292 5.39 -19.93 -10.82
CA GLN A 292 4.43 -20.96 -11.23
C GLN A 292 5.03 -22.36 -11.14
N ARG A 293 6.27 -22.58 -11.61
CA ARG A 293 6.92 -23.89 -11.48
C ARG A 293 7.10 -24.34 -10.04
N VAL A 294 7.44 -23.43 -9.14
CA VAL A 294 7.56 -23.74 -7.69
C VAL A 294 6.19 -24.09 -7.11
N PHE A 295 5.16 -23.36 -7.52
CA PHE A 295 3.78 -23.63 -7.15
C PHE A 295 3.32 -25.01 -7.65
N ASP A 296 3.51 -25.32 -8.94
CA ASP A 296 3.10 -26.60 -9.56
C ASP A 296 3.80 -27.82 -8.94
N ASN A 297 5.05 -27.66 -8.49
CA ASN A 297 5.79 -28.72 -7.80
C ASN A 297 5.27 -28.97 -6.37
N THR A 298 4.48 -28.05 -5.82
CA THR A 298 3.91 -28.17 -4.48
C THR A 298 2.56 -28.86 -4.56
N HIS A 299 2.45 -30.08 -4.03
CA HIS A 299 1.23 -30.90 -4.15
C HIS A 299 0.13 -30.51 -3.14
N ALA A 300 0.37 -29.48 -2.31
CA ALA A 300 -0.56 -29.04 -1.28
C ALA A 300 -1.48 -27.93 -1.81
N GLN A 301 -2.79 -28.18 -1.83
CA GLN A 301 -3.75 -27.09 -1.99
C GLN A 301 -3.74 -26.23 -0.72
N ASN A 302 -3.21 -25.01 -0.84
CA ASN A 302 -3.04 -24.12 0.30
C ASN A 302 -3.40 -22.69 -0.10
N ILE A 303 -4.26 -22.04 0.70
CA ILE A 303 -4.73 -20.68 0.44
C ILE A 303 -3.59 -19.65 0.39
N VAL A 304 -2.54 -19.82 1.19
CA VAL A 304 -1.37 -18.94 1.22
C VAL A 304 -0.60 -19.07 -0.10
N LEU A 305 -0.33 -20.29 -0.56
CA LEU A 305 0.35 -20.50 -1.85
C LEU A 305 -0.48 -19.96 -3.01
N ASN A 306 -1.77 -20.29 -3.07
CA ASN A 306 -2.71 -19.80 -4.08
C ASN A 306 -2.72 -18.27 -4.14
N THR A 307 -2.87 -17.61 -2.99
CA THR A 307 -2.86 -16.15 -2.89
C THR A 307 -1.52 -15.57 -3.33
N THR A 308 -0.40 -16.21 -2.95
CA THR A 308 0.95 -15.72 -3.29
C THR A 308 1.24 -15.81 -4.79
N ILE A 309 0.85 -16.90 -5.46
CA ILE A 309 1.02 -17.01 -6.91
C ILE A 309 0.04 -16.09 -7.66
N MET A 310 -1.18 -15.89 -7.15
CA MET A 310 -2.12 -14.91 -7.71
C MET A 310 -1.57 -13.48 -7.60
N ASP A 311 -0.93 -13.11 -6.48
CA ASP A 311 -0.27 -11.82 -6.32
C ASP A 311 0.92 -11.68 -7.29
N ALA A 312 1.70 -12.75 -7.50
CA ALA A 312 2.76 -12.76 -8.50
C ALA A 312 2.24 -12.51 -9.93
N TYR A 313 1.12 -13.15 -10.32
CA TYR A 313 0.45 -12.87 -11.59
C TYR A 313 -0.07 -11.43 -11.67
N PHE A 314 -0.67 -10.92 -10.60
CA PHE A 314 -1.18 -9.55 -10.54
C PHE A 314 -0.05 -8.51 -10.72
N GLN A 315 1.08 -8.69 -10.05
CA GLN A 315 2.25 -7.81 -10.16
C GLN A 315 2.89 -7.84 -11.56
N ASP A 316 2.85 -8.99 -12.23
CA ASP A 316 3.30 -9.16 -13.62
C ASP A 316 2.32 -8.57 -14.65
N LYS A 317 1.14 -8.09 -14.21
CA LYS A 317 0.02 -7.62 -15.05
C LYS A 317 -0.66 -8.73 -15.87
N SER A 318 -0.43 -9.98 -15.47
CA SER A 318 -1.04 -11.18 -16.03
C SER A 318 -2.38 -11.45 -15.31
N PHE A 319 -3.33 -10.53 -15.48
CA PHE A 319 -4.58 -10.50 -14.71
C PHE A 319 -5.53 -11.66 -15.05
N GLU A 320 -5.51 -12.13 -16.29
CA GLU A 320 -6.34 -13.25 -16.75
C GLU A 320 -5.90 -14.56 -16.08
N GLU A 321 -4.59 -14.77 -15.97
CA GLU A 321 -3.99 -15.93 -15.32
C GLU A 321 -4.34 -15.97 -13.82
N ALA A 322 -4.32 -14.82 -13.14
CA ALA A 322 -4.75 -14.71 -11.75
C ALA A 322 -6.22 -15.13 -11.58
N LEU A 323 -7.11 -14.71 -12.49
CA LEU A 323 -8.53 -15.09 -12.46
C LEU A 323 -8.77 -16.55 -12.86
N ASN A 324 -8.02 -17.06 -13.83
CA ASN A 324 -8.08 -18.47 -14.22
C ASN A 324 -7.69 -19.37 -13.04
N LEU A 325 -6.62 -19.01 -12.32
CA LEU A 325 -6.22 -19.74 -11.12
C LEU A 325 -7.32 -19.67 -10.04
N PHE A 326 -7.89 -18.50 -9.78
CA PHE A 326 -9.02 -18.36 -8.86
C PHE A 326 -10.20 -19.27 -9.23
N SER A 327 -10.52 -19.38 -10.51
CA SER A 327 -11.62 -20.24 -11.00
C SER A 327 -11.37 -21.74 -10.83
N LYS A 328 -10.09 -22.15 -10.77
CA LYS A 328 -9.65 -23.53 -10.57
C LYS A 328 -9.54 -23.92 -9.09
N MET A 329 -9.53 -22.94 -8.18
CA MET A 329 -9.48 -23.21 -6.75
C MET A 329 -10.76 -23.94 -6.31
N ASP A 330 -10.62 -25.04 -5.57
CA ASP A 330 -11.77 -25.64 -4.89
C ASP A 330 -12.17 -24.75 -3.71
N THR A 331 -13.09 -23.84 -3.97
CA THR A 331 -13.59 -22.88 -2.96
C THR A 331 -14.26 -23.53 -1.75
N LYS A 332 -14.58 -24.84 -1.79
CA LYS A 332 -15.14 -25.56 -0.64
C LYS A 332 -14.05 -26.11 0.27
N GLU A 333 -13.00 -26.70 -0.31
CA GLU A 333 -11.87 -27.25 0.45
C GLU A 333 -10.88 -26.17 0.87
N VAL A 334 -10.63 -25.18 0.00
CA VAL A 334 -9.71 -24.07 0.21
C VAL A 334 -10.47 -22.75 0.04
N PRO A 335 -11.17 -22.29 1.09
CA PRO A 335 -11.98 -21.08 1.01
C PRO A 335 -11.08 -19.85 0.72
N PRO A 336 -11.49 -18.98 -0.23
CA PRO A 336 -10.79 -17.72 -0.48
C PRO A 336 -10.71 -16.85 0.78
N ASN A 337 -9.59 -16.15 0.95
CA ASN A 337 -9.41 -15.15 2.00
C ASN A 337 -9.58 -13.72 1.45
N GLU A 338 -9.46 -12.72 2.32
CA GLU A 338 -9.60 -11.30 1.98
C GLU A 338 -8.61 -10.85 0.91
N TYR A 339 -7.39 -11.41 0.90
CA TYR A 339 -6.37 -11.11 -0.10
C TYR A 339 -6.70 -11.73 -1.45
N THR A 340 -7.18 -12.99 -1.46
CA THR A 340 -7.63 -13.65 -2.68
C THR A 340 -8.75 -12.85 -3.36
N PHE A 341 -9.75 -12.41 -2.59
CA PHE A 341 -10.83 -11.57 -3.12
C PHE A 341 -10.32 -10.22 -3.62
N ALA A 342 -9.43 -9.57 -2.88
CA ALA A 342 -8.87 -8.29 -3.28
C ALA A 342 -8.10 -8.38 -4.60
N ILE A 343 -7.26 -9.42 -4.78
CA ILE A 343 -6.53 -9.66 -6.02
C ILE A 343 -7.50 -9.92 -7.17
N SER A 344 -8.46 -10.82 -7.01
CA SER A 344 -9.42 -11.14 -8.08
C SER A 344 -10.28 -9.92 -8.48
N LEU A 345 -10.78 -9.14 -7.52
CA LEU A 345 -11.54 -7.93 -7.80
C LEU A 345 -10.71 -6.87 -8.52
N ASN A 346 -9.44 -6.68 -8.11
CA ASN A 346 -8.55 -5.75 -8.78
C ASN A 346 -8.14 -6.24 -10.18
N SER A 347 -7.93 -7.54 -10.41
CA SER A 347 -7.72 -8.10 -11.74
C SER A 347 -8.92 -7.85 -12.65
N ILE A 348 -10.14 -8.03 -12.15
CA ILE A 348 -11.39 -7.68 -12.86
C ILE A 348 -11.44 -6.18 -13.18
N ALA A 349 -11.00 -5.32 -12.25
CA ALA A 349 -10.94 -3.88 -12.43
C ALA A 349 -10.01 -3.47 -13.59
N GLU A 350 -8.82 -4.09 -13.68
CA GLU A 350 -7.88 -3.81 -14.77
C GLU A 350 -8.40 -4.31 -16.12
N LEU A 351 -9.08 -5.47 -16.14
CA LEU A 351 -9.69 -6.04 -17.34
C LEU A 351 -11.06 -5.43 -17.70
N SER A 352 -11.61 -4.54 -16.86
CA SER A 352 -12.94 -3.92 -17.03
C SER A 352 -14.11 -4.93 -17.14
N LEU A 353 -14.03 -6.07 -16.43
CA LEU A 353 -15.00 -7.17 -16.56
C LEU A 353 -16.19 -7.01 -15.59
N LEU A 354 -17.01 -5.96 -15.77
CA LEU A 354 -18.12 -5.60 -14.85
C LEU A 354 -19.01 -6.80 -14.45
N LYS A 355 -19.39 -7.64 -15.41
CA LYS A 355 -20.25 -8.82 -15.15
C LYS A 355 -19.58 -9.89 -14.28
N HIS A 356 -18.28 -10.11 -14.46
CA HIS A 356 -17.52 -11.01 -13.58
C HIS A 356 -17.38 -10.40 -12.19
N GLY A 357 -17.24 -9.08 -12.12
CA GLY A 357 -17.26 -8.31 -10.88
C GLY A 357 -18.54 -8.49 -10.07
N ASP A 358 -19.71 -8.43 -10.73
CA ASP A 358 -21.02 -8.67 -10.09
C ASP A 358 -21.12 -10.07 -9.48
N LEU A 359 -20.67 -11.09 -10.22
CA LEU A 359 -20.65 -12.47 -9.74
C LEU A 359 -19.73 -12.64 -8.52
N LEU A 360 -18.52 -12.06 -8.60
CA LEU A 360 -17.54 -12.14 -7.51
C LEU A 360 -18.00 -11.36 -6.28
N HIS A 361 -18.66 -10.21 -6.46
CA HIS A 361 -19.28 -9.48 -5.36
C HIS A 361 -20.37 -10.32 -4.66
N GLY A 362 -21.20 -11.05 -5.42
CA GLY A 362 -22.15 -12.00 -4.85
C GLY A 362 -21.46 -13.09 -4.01
N LEU A 363 -20.32 -13.62 -4.46
CA LEU A 363 -19.52 -14.59 -3.71
C LEU A 363 -18.90 -13.98 -2.44
N VAL A 364 -18.38 -12.75 -2.50
CA VAL A 364 -17.86 -12.00 -1.34
C VAL A 364 -18.92 -11.88 -0.25
N LEU A 365 -20.16 -11.54 -0.63
CA LEU A 365 -21.28 -11.44 0.30
C LEU A 365 -21.61 -12.80 0.94
N LYS A 366 -21.70 -13.86 0.14
CA LYS A 366 -21.98 -15.22 0.62
C LYS A 366 -20.88 -15.78 1.53
N SER A 367 -19.64 -15.35 1.32
CA SER A 367 -18.46 -15.80 2.06
C SER A 367 -18.21 -14.98 3.35
N GLY A 368 -19.05 -13.99 3.66
CA GLY A 368 -18.95 -13.20 4.89
C GLY A 368 -17.95 -12.04 4.85
N TYR A 369 -17.34 -11.73 3.70
CA TYR A 369 -16.29 -10.71 3.59
C TYR A 369 -16.80 -9.28 3.37
N ARG A 370 -18.12 -9.05 3.48
CA ARG A 370 -18.76 -7.74 3.24
C ARG A 370 -18.14 -6.58 4.03
N ASN A 371 -17.77 -6.83 5.28
CA ASN A 371 -17.30 -5.78 6.21
C ASN A 371 -15.75 -5.68 6.24
N HIS A 372 -15.04 -6.47 5.45
CA HIS A 372 -13.58 -6.36 5.36
C HIS A 372 -13.20 -5.14 4.52
N VAL A 373 -12.51 -4.18 5.13
CA VAL A 373 -12.13 -2.89 4.50
C VAL A 373 -11.33 -3.10 3.22
N MET A 374 -10.38 -4.05 3.23
CA MET A 374 -9.57 -4.40 2.05
C MET A 374 -10.44 -4.88 0.87
N VAL A 375 -11.41 -5.75 1.14
CA VAL A 375 -12.33 -6.26 0.11
C VAL A 375 -13.28 -5.16 -0.36
N GLY A 376 -13.77 -4.32 0.56
CA GLY A 376 -14.56 -3.14 0.24
C GLY A 376 -13.82 -2.16 -0.68
N ASN A 377 -12.54 -1.87 -0.40
CA ASN A 377 -11.69 -1.04 -1.24
C ASN A 377 -11.55 -1.63 -2.66
N ALA A 378 -11.32 -2.96 -2.75
CA ALA A 378 -11.24 -3.65 -4.03
C ALA A 378 -12.57 -3.65 -4.80
N LEU A 379 -13.72 -3.76 -4.11
CA LEU A 379 -15.05 -3.64 -4.73
C LEU A 379 -15.31 -2.24 -5.29
N VAL A 380 -15.01 -1.19 -4.52
CA VAL A 380 -15.13 0.21 -4.98
C VAL A 380 -14.26 0.45 -6.21
N ASN A 381 -13.00 0.01 -6.16
CA ASN A 381 -12.06 0.13 -7.30
C ASN A 381 -12.56 -0.64 -8.53
N MET A 382 -13.04 -1.88 -8.34
CA MET A 382 -13.58 -2.72 -9.40
C MET A 382 -14.74 -2.06 -10.12
N TYR A 383 -15.74 -1.58 -9.37
CA TYR A 383 -16.90 -0.93 -9.97
C TYR A 383 -16.54 0.38 -10.66
N ALA A 384 -15.68 1.21 -10.06
CA ALA A 384 -15.21 2.45 -10.66
C ALA A 384 -14.47 2.18 -11.98
N LYS A 385 -13.42 1.34 -11.98
CA LYS A 385 -12.66 1.02 -13.19
C LYS A 385 -13.43 0.19 -14.23
N SER A 386 -14.56 -0.41 -13.86
CA SER A 386 -15.43 -1.12 -14.80
C SER A 386 -16.55 -0.25 -15.38
N GLY A 387 -16.57 1.06 -15.08
CA GLY A 387 -17.52 2.02 -15.66
C GLY A 387 -18.81 2.21 -14.88
N SER A 388 -19.01 1.52 -13.74
CA SER A 388 -20.20 1.67 -12.89
C SER A 388 -19.89 2.46 -11.60
N ILE A 389 -19.72 3.78 -11.75
CA ILE A 389 -19.45 4.68 -10.61
C ILE A 389 -20.59 4.68 -9.58
N GLU A 390 -21.82 4.41 -10.01
CA GLU A 390 -22.97 4.34 -9.11
C GLU A 390 -22.90 3.12 -8.19
N ASP A 391 -22.51 1.96 -8.71
CA ASP A 391 -22.34 0.76 -7.88
C ASP A 391 -21.09 0.88 -7.00
N ALA A 392 -20.05 1.57 -7.46
CA ALA A 392 -18.90 1.94 -6.62
C ALA A 392 -19.34 2.81 -5.43
N ARG A 393 -20.22 3.80 -5.67
CA ARG A 393 -20.80 4.65 -4.63
C ARG A 393 -21.67 3.86 -3.65
N LYS A 394 -22.45 2.88 -4.13
CA LYS A 394 -23.23 1.96 -3.26
C LYS A 394 -22.31 1.09 -2.40
N ALA A 395 -21.28 0.49 -2.99
CA ALA A 395 -20.29 -0.30 -2.26
C ALA A 395 -19.61 0.56 -1.19
N PHE A 396 -19.13 1.75 -1.55
CA PHE A 396 -18.55 2.73 -0.64
C PHE A 396 -19.50 3.09 0.52
N SER A 397 -20.75 3.39 0.21
CA SER A 397 -21.77 3.77 1.20
C SER A 397 -22.13 2.61 2.12
N GLY A 398 -22.07 1.37 1.62
CA GLY A 398 -22.35 0.15 2.38
C GLY A 398 -21.23 -0.30 3.33
N MET A 399 -20.03 0.30 3.26
CA MET A 399 -18.92 0.00 4.17
C MET A 399 -19.14 0.62 5.55
N THR A 400 -18.85 -0.16 6.59
CA THR A 400 -18.94 0.26 8.01
C THR A 400 -17.78 1.14 8.43
N PHE A 401 -16.57 0.78 8.00
CA PHE A 401 -15.34 1.53 8.21
C PHE A 401 -14.72 1.90 6.86
N ARG A 402 -14.20 3.13 6.76
CA ARG A 402 -13.59 3.65 5.54
C ARG A 402 -12.25 4.26 5.92
N ASP A 403 -11.17 3.67 5.42
CA ASP A 403 -9.84 4.21 5.61
C ASP A 403 -9.51 5.23 4.52
N ILE A 404 -8.35 5.87 4.65
CA ILE A 404 -7.82 6.79 3.64
C ILE A 404 -7.78 6.18 2.22
N VAL A 405 -7.57 4.86 2.09
CA VAL A 405 -7.56 4.17 0.80
C VAL A 405 -8.98 4.10 0.21
N THR A 406 -10.00 3.86 1.03
CA THR A 406 -11.41 3.89 0.62
C THR A 406 -11.79 5.25 0.05
N TRP A 407 -11.46 6.33 0.76
CA TRP A 407 -11.75 7.70 0.33
C TRP A 407 -11.00 8.07 -0.95
N ASN A 408 -9.70 7.77 -1.02
CA ASN A 408 -8.89 8.03 -2.20
C ASN A 408 -9.41 7.30 -3.44
N THR A 409 -9.82 6.04 -3.29
CA THR A 409 -10.39 5.26 -4.39
C THR A 409 -11.65 5.91 -4.94
N MET A 410 -12.53 6.42 -4.06
CA MET A 410 -13.76 7.08 -4.46
C MET A 410 -13.52 8.47 -5.09
N ILE A 411 -12.62 9.28 -4.53
CA ILE A 411 -12.26 10.61 -5.07
C ILE A 411 -11.66 10.46 -6.47
N CYS A 412 -10.68 9.56 -6.64
CA CYS A 412 -10.09 9.27 -7.95
C CYS A 412 -11.11 8.68 -8.92
N GLY A 413 -12.01 7.80 -8.43
CA GLY A 413 -13.12 7.27 -9.22
C GLY A 413 -14.00 8.40 -9.78
N PHE A 414 -14.45 9.34 -8.95
CA PHE A 414 -15.22 10.48 -9.42
C PHE A 414 -14.48 11.33 -10.46
N SER A 415 -13.19 11.62 -10.22
CA SER A 415 -12.35 12.37 -11.16
C SER A 415 -12.27 11.70 -12.54
N HIS A 416 -11.99 10.40 -12.59
CA HIS A 416 -11.94 9.65 -13.85
C HIS A 416 -13.29 9.58 -14.57
N HIS A 417 -14.42 9.75 -13.87
CA HIS A 417 -15.75 9.74 -14.48
C HIS A 417 -16.26 11.13 -14.88
N GLY A 418 -15.46 12.18 -14.66
CA GLY A 418 -15.86 13.57 -14.90
C GLY A 418 -16.74 14.19 -13.85
N LEU A 419 -16.94 13.50 -12.74
CA LEU A 419 -17.77 13.93 -11.62
C LEU A 419 -16.91 14.70 -10.61
N GLY A 420 -16.17 15.70 -11.10
CA GLY A 420 -15.15 16.38 -10.28
C GLY A 420 -15.74 17.11 -9.08
N ARG A 421 -16.99 17.59 -9.13
CA ARG A 421 -17.65 18.20 -7.97
C ARG A 421 -17.91 17.18 -6.89
N GLU A 422 -18.44 16.01 -7.26
CA GLU A 422 -18.68 14.88 -6.37
C GLU A 422 -17.37 14.35 -5.76
N GLY A 423 -16.27 14.42 -6.53
CA GLY A 423 -14.91 14.13 -6.03
C GLY A 423 -14.47 15.10 -4.93
N LEU A 424 -14.73 16.40 -5.08
CA LEU A 424 -14.44 17.40 -4.05
C LEU A 424 -15.37 17.27 -2.83
N GLU A 425 -16.65 16.98 -3.03
CA GLU A 425 -17.58 16.68 -1.93
C GLU A 425 -17.18 15.43 -1.14
N ALA A 426 -16.64 14.41 -1.82
CA ALA A 426 -16.08 13.24 -1.16
C ALA A 426 -14.83 13.59 -0.33
N PHE A 427 -13.97 14.50 -0.84
CA PHE A 427 -12.83 15.01 -0.08
C PHE A 427 -13.26 15.81 1.16
N ASP A 428 -14.27 16.67 1.04
CA ASP A 428 -14.78 17.42 2.20
C ASP A 428 -15.37 16.48 3.27
N ARG A 429 -16.09 15.44 2.86
CA ARG A 429 -16.59 14.40 3.78
C ARG A 429 -15.48 13.58 4.42
N MET A 430 -14.40 13.29 3.69
CA MET A 430 -13.20 12.65 4.24
C MET A 430 -12.58 13.52 5.35
N MET A 431 -12.45 14.83 5.10
CA MET A 431 -11.94 15.77 6.09
C MET A 431 -12.82 15.83 7.35
N ILE A 432 -14.14 15.83 7.18
CA ILE A 432 -15.11 15.81 8.30
C ILE A 432 -15.01 14.50 9.09
N ALA A 433 -14.72 13.38 8.43
CA ALA A 433 -14.53 12.08 9.07
C ALA A 433 -13.22 11.97 9.87
N GLY A 434 -12.34 12.98 9.82
CA GLY A 434 -11.07 13.02 10.55
C GLY A 434 -9.93 12.24 9.87
N GLU A 435 -10.13 11.77 8.65
CA GLU A 435 -9.10 11.07 7.87
C GLU A 435 -8.05 12.06 7.35
N ILE A 436 -6.77 11.70 7.47
CA ILE A 436 -5.65 12.60 7.12
C ILE A 436 -5.31 12.44 5.64
N PRO A 437 -5.37 13.53 4.83
CA PRO A 437 -4.98 13.49 3.43
C PRO A 437 -3.53 13.07 3.22
N ASN A 438 -3.30 12.25 2.20
CA ASN A 438 -1.96 11.84 1.78
C ASN A 438 -1.69 12.23 0.32
N ARG A 439 -0.53 11.80 -0.21
CA ARG A 439 -0.12 12.07 -1.59
C ARG A 439 -1.19 11.66 -2.61
N ILE A 440 -1.79 10.47 -2.45
CA ILE A 440 -2.80 9.97 -3.40
C ILE A 440 -4.09 10.80 -3.33
N THR A 441 -4.47 11.26 -2.14
CA THR A 441 -5.65 12.13 -1.97
C THR A 441 -5.54 13.39 -2.82
N PHE A 442 -4.40 14.08 -2.74
CA PHE A 442 -4.20 15.33 -3.46
C PHE A 442 -4.12 15.15 -4.97
N ILE A 443 -3.63 14.02 -5.47
CA ILE A 443 -3.71 13.70 -6.91
C ILE A 443 -5.18 13.66 -7.35
N GLY A 444 -6.02 12.90 -6.65
CA GLY A 444 -7.45 12.80 -6.97
C GLY A 444 -8.17 14.16 -6.93
N VAL A 445 -7.88 14.97 -5.90
CA VAL A 445 -8.46 16.32 -5.72
C VAL A 445 -8.01 17.30 -6.80
N LEU A 446 -6.72 17.29 -7.16
CA LEU A 446 -6.19 18.17 -8.22
C LEU A 446 -6.73 17.75 -9.60
N GLN A 447 -6.88 16.45 -9.86
CA GLN A 447 -7.56 15.95 -11.06
C GLN A 447 -9.02 16.39 -11.09
N ALA A 448 -9.75 16.30 -9.98
CA ALA A 448 -11.12 16.79 -9.87
C ALA A 448 -11.21 18.29 -10.24
N CYS A 449 -10.31 19.11 -9.68
CA CYS A 449 -10.20 20.53 -10.03
C CYS A 449 -9.91 20.73 -11.53
N SER A 450 -9.01 19.93 -12.11
CA SER A 450 -8.66 19.96 -13.54
C SER A 450 -9.82 19.59 -14.46
N HIS A 451 -10.77 18.77 -13.99
CA HIS A 451 -11.95 18.39 -14.78
C HIS A 451 -13.11 19.38 -14.66
N VAL A 452 -13.19 20.14 -13.56
CA VAL A 452 -14.22 21.18 -13.38
C VAL A 452 -13.73 22.55 -13.85
N GLY A 453 -12.42 22.75 -13.95
CA GLY A 453 -11.79 24.04 -14.28
C GLY A 453 -11.61 24.95 -13.07
N PHE A 454 -11.56 24.39 -11.85
CA PHE A 454 -11.37 25.15 -10.61
C PHE A 454 -9.90 25.48 -10.35
N VAL A 455 -9.36 26.42 -11.15
CA VAL A 455 -7.93 26.78 -11.12
C VAL A 455 -7.50 27.29 -9.75
N GLU A 456 -8.22 28.28 -9.19
CA GLU A 456 -7.86 28.90 -7.92
C GLU A 456 -7.86 27.89 -6.76
N GLN A 457 -8.89 27.05 -6.70
CA GLN A 457 -9.02 26.01 -5.68
C GLN A 457 -7.93 24.94 -5.81
N GLY A 458 -7.60 24.53 -7.04
CA GLY A 458 -6.51 23.60 -7.31
C GLY A 458 -5.14 24.15 -6.89
N LEU A 459 -4.87 25.43 -7.20
CA LEU A 459 -3.64 26.11 -6.77
C LEU A 459 -3.58 26.30 -5.25
N TYR A 460 -4.72 26.56 -4.59
CA TYR A 460 -4.81 26.61 -3.14
C TYR A 460 -4.45 25.26 -2.50
N TYR A 461 -5.02 24.16 -3.00
CA TYR A 461 -4.72 22.82 -2.48
C TYR A 461 -3.25 22.47 -2.62
N PHE A 462 -2.66 22.75 -3.79
CA PHE A 462 -1.26 22.46 -4.07
C PHE A 462 -0.29 23.31 -3.23
N ASN A 463 -0.49 24.63 -3.17
CA ASN A 463 0.47 25.55 -2.55
C ASN A 463 0.32 25.66 -1.03
N GLN A 464 -0.89 25.49 -0.50
CA GLN A 464 -1.21 25.72 0.91
C GLN A 464 -1.60 24.43 1.63
N LEU A 465 -2.61 23.71 1.13
CA LEU A 465 -3.20 22.59 1.87
C LEU A 465 -2.25 21.40 1.97
N MET A 466 -1.54 21.06 0.90
CA MET A 466 -0.50 20.01 0.93
C MET A 466 0.59 20.30 1.97
N LYS A 467 1.06 21.55 2.04
CA LYS A 467 2.06 21.96 3.05
C LYS A 467 1.51 21.83 4.47
N LYS A 468 0.25 22.21 4.70
CA LYS A 468 -0.42 22.07 6.00
C LYS A 468 -0.44 20.62 6.48
N PHE A 469 -0.55 19.65 5.58
CA PHE A 469 -0.54 18.22 5.90
C PHE A 469 0.85 17.56 5.73
N ASN A 470 1.92 18.34 5.58
CA ASN A 470 3.28 17.85 5.35
C ASN A 470 3.40 16.88 4.14
N VAL A 471 2.55 17.06 3.13
CA VAL A 471 2.58 16.28 1.89
C VAL A 471 3.50 16.97 0.90
N GLN A 472 4.63 16.33 0.58
CA GLN A 472 5.55 16.82 -0.45
C GLN A 472 5.01 16.49 -1.86
N PRO A 473 4.90 17.48 -2.77
CA PRO A 473 4.48 17.24 -4.14
C PRO A 473 5.49 16.38 -4.91
N ASP A 474 4.97 15.43 -5.70
CA ASP A 474 5.73 14.62 -6.65
C ASP A 474 5.30 14.94 -8.10
N LEU A 475 5.95 14.30 -9.07
CA LEU A 475 5.70 14.47 -10.51
C LEU A 475 4.21 14.42 -10.87
N GLN A 476 3.42 13.54 -10.25
CA GLN A 476 1.99 13.41 -10.57
C GLN A 476 1.19 14.64 -10.14
N HIS A 477 1.51 15.22 -8.98
CA HIS A 477 0.87 16.46 -8.52
C HIS A 477 1.21 17.63 -9.45
N TYR A 478 2.48 17.76 -9.83
CA TYR A 478 2.93 18.79 -10.76
C TYR A 478 2.24 18.64 -12.14
N THR A 479 2.15 17.42 -12.67
CA THR A 479 1.44 17.13 -13.92
C THR A 479 -0.05 17.48 -13.83
N CYS A 480 -0.70 17.29 -12.68
CA CYS A 480 -2.09 17.71 -12.48
C CYS A 480 -2.25 19.24 -12.58
N ILE A 481 -1.29 20.02 -12.05
CA ILE A 481 -1.30 21.49 -12.16
C ILE A 481 -1.08 21.94 -13.61
N VAL A 482 -0.14 21.33 -14.33
CA VAL A 482 0.04 21.60 -15.77
C VAL A 482 -1.26 21.32 -16.52
N GLY A 483 -1.90 20.17 -16.26
CA GLY A 483 -3.18 19.82 -16.86
C GLY A 483 -4.30 20.83 -16.52
N LEU A 484 -4.38 21.27 -15.27
CA LEU A 484 -5.34 22.28 -14.80
C LEU A 484 -5.18 23.63 -15.52
N LEU A 485 -3.97 24.19 -15.52
CA LEU A 485 -3.67 25.48 -16.17
C LEU A 485 -3.87 25.40 -17.68
N SER A 486 -3.39 24.31 -18.30
CA SER A 486 -3.48 24.11 -19.74
C SER A 486 -4.93 24.00 -20.21
N LYS A 487 -5.77 23.21 -19.53
CA LYS A 487 -7.20 23.11 -19.86
C LYS A 487 -7.96 24.41 -19.64
N ALA A 488 -7.57 25.22 -18.65
CA ALA A 488 -8.11 26.55 -18.43
C ALA A 488 -7.67 27.58 -19.51
N GLY A 489 -6.70 27.23 -20.36
CA GLY A 489 -6.15 28.12 -21.39
C GLY A 489 -5.09 29.09 -20.87
N MET A 490 -4.63 28.90 -19.62
CA MET A 490 -3.59 29.70 -18.96
C MET A 490 -2.19 29.20 -19.40
N PHE A 491 -1.93 29.27 -20.71
CA PHE A 491 -0.74 28.67 -21.32
C PHE A 491 0.57 29.26 -20.80
N LYS A 492 0.62 30.59 -20.62
CA LYS A 492 1.80 31.27 -20.11
C LYS A 492 2.14 30.81 -18.69
N ASP A 493 1.14 30.75 -17.82
CA ASP A 493 1.33 30.28 -16.45
C ASP A 493 1.73 28.79 -16.40
N ALA A 494 1.21 27.97 -17.32
CA ALA A 494 1.62 26.58 -17.46
C ALA A 494 3.10 26.46 -17.91
N GLU A 495 3.54 27.25 -18.88
CA GLU A 495 4.95 27.30 -19.32
C GLU A 495 5.89 27.77 -18.20
N ASP A 496 5.52 28.87 -17.53
CA ASP A 496 6.30 29.42 -16.42
C ASP A 496 6.39 28.44 -15.24
N PHE A 497 5.29 27.73 -14.94
CA PHE A 497 5.27 26.66 -13.93
C PHE A 497 6.18 25.50 -14.33
N MET A 498 6.11 25.02 -15.58
CA MET A 498 6.99 23.95 -16.06
C MET A 498 8.47 24.35 -16.03
N ARG A 499 8.79 25.61 -16.29
CA ARG A 499 10.16 26.11 -16.27
C ARG A 499 10.74 26.24 -14.85
N THR A 500 9.91 26.57 -13.87
CA THR A 500 10.36 26.87 -12.49
C THR A 500 10.25 25.69 -11.53
N ALA A 501 9.48 24.65 -11.86
CA ALA A 501 9.31 23.49 -11.00
C ALA A 501 10.63 22.72 -10.76
N PRO A 502 10.92 22.31 -9.51
CA PRO A 502 12.16 21.62 -9.15
C PRO A 502 12.10 20.11 -9.45
N ILE A 503 11.63 19.73 -10.64
CA ILE A 503 11.44 18.33 -11.04
C ILE A 503 11.87 18.10 -12.48
N GLU A 504 12.17 16.84 -12.80
CA GLU A 504 12.27 16.41 -14.18
C GLU A 504 10.88 16.01 -14.69
N TRP A 505 10.38 16.75 -15.69
CA TRP A 505 9.13 16.43 -16.36
C TRP A 505 9.23 15.13 -17.16
N ASP A 506 8.11 14.40 -17.25
CA ASP A 506 7.95 13.25 -18.13
C ASP A 506 7.17 13.63 -19.40
N VAL A 507 7.02 12.67 -20.31
CA VAL A 507 6.28 12.86 -21.56
C VAL A 507 4.79 13.15 -21.32
N VAL A 508 4.22 12.72 -20.19
CA VAL A 508 2.78 12.87 -19.88
C VAL A 508 2.43 14.34 -19.65
N ALA A 509 3.25 15.08 -18.91
CA ALA A 509 3.06 16.52 -18.71
C ALA A 509 3.10 17.31 -20.03
N TRP A 510 4.07 17.00 -20.90
CA TRP A 510 4.17 17.64 -22.21
C TRP A 510 3.00 17.29 -23.12
N ARG A 511 2.55 16.03 -23.12
CA ARG A 511 1.35 15.61 -23.86
C ARG A 511 0.08 16.31 -23.36
N ALA A 512 -0.04 16.55 -22.05
CA ALA A 512 -1.17 17.29 -21.49
C ALA A 512 -1.22 18.74 -21.99
N LEU A 513 -0.09 19.45 -21.96
CA LEU A 513 0.04 20.82 -22.49
C LEU A 513 -0.20 20.85 -24.01
N LEU A 514 0.39 19.92 -24.75
CA LEU A 514 0.27 19.82 -26.21
C LEU A 514 -1.19 19.56 -26.64
N ASN A 515 -1.88 18.66 -25.94
CA ASN A 515 -3.29 18.38 -26.19
C ASN A 515 -4.17 19.61 -25.92
N ALA A 516 -3.91 20.34 -24.83
CA ALA A 516 -4.63 21.57 -24.56
C ALA A 516 -4.38 22.65 -25.63
N CYS A 517 -3.16 22.76 -26.15
CA CYS A 517 -2.84 23.64 -27.27
C CYS A 517 -3.64 23.27 -28.53
N TYR A 518 -3.78 21.98 -28.82
CA TYR A 518 -4.61 21.49 -29.93
C TYR A 518 -6.10 21.86 -29.73
N VAL A 519 -6.68 21.56 -28.56
CA VAL A 519 -8.10 21.80 -28.26
C VAL A 519 -8.45 23.28 -28.29
N ARG A 520 -7.60 24.13 -27.68
CA ARG A 520 -7.81 25.59 -27.59
C ARG A 520 -7.25 26.36 -28.79
N ARG A 521 -6.76 25.67 -29.83
CA ARG A 521 -6.20 26.25 -31.07
C ARG A 521 -4.98 27.16 -30.87
N ASN A 522 -4.18 26.94 -29.82
CA ASN A 522 -2.88 27.59 -29.64
C ASN A 522 -1.79 26.81 -30.40
N PHE A 523 -1.88 26.78 -31.73
CA PHE A 523 -1.00 25.96 -32.57
C PHE A 523 0.46 26.40 -32.53
N ARG A 524 0.71 27.70 -32.33
CA ARG A 524 2.08 28.24 -32.24
C ARG A 524 2.85 27.67 -31.05
N LEU A 525 2.22 27.65 -29.87
CA LEU A 525 2.82 27.02 -28.70
C LEU A 525 2.89 25.50 -28.87
N GLY A 526 1.83 24.89 -29.38
CA GLY A 526 1.77 23.45 -29.61
C GLY A 526 2.94 22.91 -30.45
N LYS A 527 3.31 23.58 -31.54
CA LYS A 527 4.46 23.18 -32.36
C LYS A 527 5.78 23.23 -31.58
N LYS A 528 6.04 24.32 -30.86
CA LYS A 528 7.25 24.46 -30.02
C LYS A 528 7.35 23.39 -28.95
N VAL A 529 6.23 23.13 -28.25
CA VAL A 529 6.15 22.09 -27.22
C VAL A 529 6.41 20.71 -27.83
N ALA A 530 5.83 20.43 -28.99
CA ALA A 530 6.03 19.15 -29.68
C ALA A 530 7.47 18.95 -30.14
N GLU A 531 8.12 19.97 -30.71
CA GLU A 531 9.53 19.92 -31.11
C GLU A 531 10.43 19.57 -29.92
N TYR A 532 10.24 20.24 -28.79
CA TYR A 532 10.98 19.96 -27.56
C TYR A 532 10.70 18.55 -27.04
N ALA A 533 9.43 18.13 -27.00
CA ALA A 533 9.04 16.81 -26.52
C ALA A 533 9.54 15.67 -27.43
N ILE A 534 9.58 15.86 -28.76
CA ILE A 534 10.13 14.91 -29.74
C ILE A 534 11.66 14.80 -29.62
N TYR A 535 12.33 15.90 -29.28
CA TYR A 535 13.76 15.89 -29.02
C TYR A 535 14.08 15.08 -27.75
N LYS A 536 13.34 15.30 -26.66
CA LYS A 536 13.58 14.61 -25.37
C LYS A 536 13.03 13.18 -25.32
N TYR A 537 11.89 12.91 -25.96
CA TYR A 537 11.18 11.62 -25.96
C TYR A 537 10.92 11.13 -27.40
N PRO A 538 11.98 10.74 -28.13
CA PRO A 538 11.86 10.44 -29.57
C PRO A 538 10.97 9.23 -29.90
N ASN A 539 10.70 8.36 -28.92
CA ASN A 539 9.94 7.12 -29.11
C ASN A 539 8.46 7.23 -28.73
N ASP A 540 7.99 8.36 -28.17
CA ASP A 540 6.57 8.50 -27.81
C ASP A 540 5.75 8.84 -29.06
N SER A 541 4.89 7.90 -29.48
CA SER A 541 4.03 8.05 -30.65
C SER A 541 2.96 9.15 -30.47
N GLY A 542 2.53 9.40 -29.23
CA GLY A 542 1.46 10.35 -28.92
C GLY A 542 1.82 11.79 -29.21
N VAL A 543 3.08 12.20 -28.96
CA VAL A 543 3.55 13.55 -29.30
C VAL A 543 3.52 13.79 -30.82
N TYR A 544 3.99 12.84 -31.63
CA TYR A 544 3.93 12.97 -33.09
C TYR A 544 2.49 13.02 -33.60
N VAL A 545 1.62 12.17 -33.07
CA VAL A 545 0.19 12.16 -33.46
C VAL A 545 -0.46 13.50 -33.13
N LEU A 546 -0.20 14.08 -31.96
CA LEU A 546 -0.73 15.39 -31.58
C LEU A 546 -0.16 16.52 -32.47
N LEU A 547 1.13 16.50 -32.80
CA LEU A 547 1.73 17.48 -33.72
C LEU A 547 1.15 17.37 -35.13
N SER A 548 1.01 16.15 -35.65
CA SER A 548 0.34 15.88 -36.93
C SER A 548 -1.09 16.42 -36.94
N ASN A 549 -1.85 16.20 -35.86
CA ASN A 549 -3.20 16.74 -35.70
C ASN A 549 -3.23 18.27 -35.65
N ILE A 550 -2.23 18.92 -35.04
CA ILE A 550 -2.10 20.38 -35.02
C ILE A 550 -1.85 20.93 -36.43
N HIS A 551 -0.95 20.31 -37.21
CA HIS A 551 -0.70 20.70 -38.60
C HIS A 551 -1.96 20.52 -39.47
N ALA A 552 -2.65 19.38 -39.34
CA ALA A 552 -3.91 19.13 -40.05
C ALA A 552 -4.97 20.19 -39.73
N LYS A 553 -5.20 20.50 -38.44
CA LYS A 553 -6.18 21.51 -38.01
C LYS A 553 -5.77 22.94 -38.38
N SER A 554 -4.47 23.19 -38.58
CA SER A 554 -3.93 24.45 -39.11
C SER A 554 -3.92 24.52 -40.64
N ARG A 555 -4.35 23.45 -41.34
CA ARG A 555 -4.33 23.29 -42.81
C ARG A 555 -2.92 23.29 -43.42
N GLU A 556 -1.93 22.85 -42.65
CA GLU A 556 -0.52 22.76 -43.07
C GLU A 556 -0.14 21.32 -43.41
N TRP A 557 -0.47 20.87 -44.62
CA TRP A 557 -0.30 19.46 -45.01
C TRP A 557 1.16 19.02 -45.19
N GLU A 558 2.05 19.93 -45.57
CA GLU A 558 3.49 19.66 -45.62
C GLU A 558 4.01 19.22 -44.25
N GLY A 559 3.62 19.91 -43.17
CA GLY A 559 3.98 19.52 -41.81
C GLY A 559 3.45 18.14 -41.40
N VAL A 560 2.25 17.75 -41.86
CA VAL A 560 1.71 16.39 -41.64
C VAL A 560 2.59 15.33 -42.32
N ALA A 561 3.02 15.59 -43.56
CA ALA A 561 3.90 14.69 -44.30
C ALA A 561 5.29 14.60 -43.67
N GLU A 562 5.86 15.72 -43.21
CA GLU A 562 7.13 15.78 -42.49
C GLU A 562 7.09 14.96 -41.20
N VAL A 563 6.04 15.12 -40.39
CA VAL A 563 5.87 14.35 -39.14
C VAL A 563 5.76 12.85 -39.45
N ARG A 564 5.03 12.44 -40.49
CA ARG A 564 4.95 11.02 -40.90
C ARG A 564 6.30 10.49 -41.36
N SER A 565 7.02 11.24 -42.18
CA SER A 565 8.36 10.88 -42.64
C SER A 565 9.32 10.70 -41.46
N LEU A 566 9.23 11.60 -40.47
CA LEU A 566 10.03 11.54 -39.24
C LEU A 566 9.68 10.31 -38.39
N MET A 567 8.40 10.00 -38.23
CA MET A 567 7.93 8.78 -37.53
C MET A 567 8.47 7.52 -38.22
N ASN A 568 8.37 7.44 -39.55
CA ASN A 568 8.88 6.31 -40.34
C ASN A 568 10.40 6.16 -40.20
N LYS A 569 11.15 7.27 -40.30
CA LYS A 569 12.61 7.29 -40.15
C LYS A 569 13.07 6.82 -38.77
N ARG A 570 12.28 7.10 -37.72
CA ARG A 570 12.57 6.71 -36.33
C ARG A 570 11.93 5.37 -35.92
N GLY A 571 11.22 4.70 -36.82
CA GLY A 571 10.51 3.45 -36.51
C GLY A 571 9.34 3.61 -35.53
N VAL A 572 8.83 4.82 -35.33
CA VAL A 572 7.72 5.10 -34.42
C VAL A 572 6.41 4.81 -35.15
N LYS A 573 5.60 3.89 -34.62
CA LYS A 573 4.30 3.54 -35.19
C LYS A 573 3.16 4.18 -34.40
N LYS A 574 2.13 4.63 -35.11
CA LYS A 574 0.87 5.06 -34.51
C LYS A 574 0.14 3.82 -33.97
N GLU A 575 -0.34 3.91 -32.72
CA GLU A 575 -1.22 2.88 -32.17
C GLU A 575 -2.58 2.90 -32.88
N PRO A 576 -3.07 1.77 -33.39
CA PRO A 576 -4.39 1.71 -34.01
C PRO A 576 -5.48 1.92 -32.96
N GLY A 577 -6.51 2.69 -33.32
CA GLY A 577 -7.66 2.93 -32.45
C GLY A 577 -8.61 1.73 -32.47
N VAL A 578 -8.64 0.98 -31.37
CA VAL A 578 -9.47 -0.21 -31.19
C VAL A 578 -10.54 0.07 -30.16
N SER A 579 -11.78 -0.31 -30.49
CA SER A 579 -12.91 -0.25 -29.54
C SER A 579 -13.52 -1.64 -29.38
N TRP A 580 -13.95 -1.98 -28.17
CA TRP A 580 -14.59 -3.27 -27.91
C TRP A 580 -15.78 -3.15 -26.96
N ILE A 581 -16.70 -4.10 -27.10
CA ILE A 581 -17.92 -4.24 -26.29
C ILE A 581 -18.13 -5.71 -25.90
N GLY A 582 -18.45 -5.95 -24.63
CA GLY A 582 -18.80 -7.28 -24.13
C GLY A 582 -20.30 -7.53 -24.21
N ILE A 583 -20.74 -8.49 -25.02
CA ILE A 583 -22.15 -8.87 -25.16
C ILE A 583 -22.27 -10.39 -25.06
N ARG A 584 -23.21 -10.88 -24.25
CA ARG A 584 -23.47 -12.34 -24.08
C ARG A 584 -22.20 -13.16 -23.77
N ASN A 585 -21.31 -12.62 -22.93
CA ASN A 585 -20.04 -13.23 -22.55
C ASN A 585 -19.02 -13.39 -23.68
N GLN A 586 -19.18 -12.65 -24.78
CA GLN A 586 -18.22 -12.55 -25.87
C GLN A 586 -17.76 -11.10 -26.01
N THR A 587 -16.46 -10.91 -26.22
CA THR A 587 -15.86 -9.60 -26.50
C THR A 587 -15.81 -9.39 -28.00
N HIS A 588 -16.52 -8.39 -28.49
CA HIS A 588 -16.52 -8.00 -29.90
C HIS A 588 -15.60 -6.80 -30.08
N VAL A 589 -14.60 -6.95 -30.95
CA VAL A 589 -13.54 -5.96 -31.19
C VAL A 589 -13.75 -5.32 -32.56
N PHE A 590 -13.60 -3.99 -32.63
CA PHE A 590 -13.81 -3.20 -33.83
C PHE A 590 -12.56 -2.37 -34.16
N LEU A 591 -12.21 -2.40 -35.45
CA LEU A 591 -11.17 -1.61 -36.08
C LEU A 591 -11.82 -0.73 -37.16
N ALA A 592 -11.23 0.44 -37.44
CA ALA A 592 -11.78 1.37 -38.42
C ALA A 592 -11.49 0.96 -39.88
N GLU A 593 -10.31 0.41 -40.17
CA GLU A 593 -9.85 0.14 -41.55
C GLU A 593 -9.96 -1.35 -41.95
N GLU A 594 -9.77 -2.29 -41.01
CA GLU A 594 -9.78 -3.74 -41.29
C GLU A 594 -10.70 -4.48 -40.32
N ASN A 595 -12.02 -4.31 -40.48
CA ASN A 595 -12.99 -4.95 -39.59
C ASN A 595 -13.50 -6.29 -40.15
N GLN A 596 -13.03 -7.40 -39.58
CA GLN A 596 -13.42 -8.76 -39.97
C GLN A 596 -14.63 -9.29 -39.19
N HIS A 597 -15.42 -8.41 -38.55
CA HIS A 597 -16.57 -8.85 -37.78
C HIS A 597 -17.60 -9.58 -38.66
N PRO A 598 -18.11 -10.77 -38.27
CA PRO A 598 -19.02 -11.57 -39.10
C PRO A 598 -20.28 -10.81 -39.56
N GLU A 599 -20.73 -9.84 -38.76
CA GLU A 599 -21.92 -9.03 -39.02
C GLU A 599 -21.61 -7.59 -39.48
N ILE A 600 -20.42 -7.33 -40.01
CA ILE A 600 -19.97 -5.95 -40.33
C ILE A 600 -20.93 -5.21 -41.28
N THR A 601 -21.51 -5.89 -42.26
CA THR A 601 -22.48 -5.32 -43.20
C THR A 601 -23.73 -4.78 -42.48
N LEU A 602 -24.23 -5.51 -41.48
CA LEU A 602 -25.38 -5.10 -40.68
C LEU A 602 -25.02 -3.92 -39.76
N ILE A 603 -23.80 -3.92 -39.22
CA ILE A 603 -23.30 -2.82 -38.38
C ILE A 603 -23.17 -1.53 -39.20
N TYR A 604 -22.63 -1.61 -40.42
CA TYR A 604 -22.53 -0.46 -41.32
C TYR A 604 -23.91 0.08 -41.72
N ALA A 605 -24.88 -0.79 -42.01
CA ALA A 605 -26.26 -0.37 -42.23
C ALA A 605 -26.84 0.35 -41.01
N LYS A 606 -26.57 -0.16 -39.79
CA LYS A 606 -27.03 0.47 -38.55
C LYS A 606 -26.39 1.83 -38.31
N ILE A 607 -25.09 1.96 -38.58
CA ILE A 607 -24.38 3.24 -38.51
C ILE A 607 -25.03 4.26 -39.42
N LYS A 608 -25.28 3.92 -40.69
CA LYS A 608 -25.91 4.84 -41.65
C LYS A 608 -27.29 5.28 -41.17
N GLU A 609 -28.09 4.36 -40.64
CA GLU A 609 -29.41 4.65 -40.04
C GLU A 609 -29.29 5.60 -38.83
N VAL A 610 -28.32 5.37 -37.95
CA VAL A 610 -28.13 6.18 -36.73
C VAL A 610 -27.59 7.57 -37.08
N LEU A 611 -26.63 7.66 -38.00
CA LEU A 611 -26.04 8.91 -38.46
C LEU A 611 -27.06 9.80 -39.17
N SER A 612 -27.94 9.21 -40.00
CA SER A 612 -29.01 9.97 -40.68
C SER A 612 -30.03 10.55 -39.68
N LYS A 613 -30.25 9.91 -38.53
CA LYS A 613 -31.13 10.39 -37.47
C LYS A 613 -30.52 11.52 -36.62
N ILE A 614 -29.20 11.56 -36.47
CA ILE A 614 -28.53 12.62 -35.68
C ILE A 614 -28.15 13.85 -36.51
N ARG A 615 -28.01 13.75 -37.83
CA ARG A 615 -27.73 14.91 -38.73
C ARG A 615 -28.75 16.05 -38.52
N PRO A 616 -30.08 15.82 -38.51
CA PRO A 616 -31.07 16.87 -38.25
C PRO A 616 -30.99 17.49 -36.85
N LEU A 617 -30.33 16.83 -35.90
CA LEU A 617 -30.12 17.32 -34.53
C LEU A 617 -28.87 18.19 -34.39
N GLY A 618 -28.20 18.53 -35.49
CA GLY A 618 -27.01 19.37 -35.52
C GLY A 618 -25.69 18.60 -35.55
N TYR A 619 -25.70 17.29 -35.85
CA TYR A 619 -24.45 16.56 -36.08
C TYR A 619 -23.83 16.96 -37.43
N SER A 620 -22.58 17.43 -37.39
CA SER A 620 -21.73 17.69 -38.55
C SER A 620 -20.40 16.97 -38.35
N PRO A 621 -19.96 16.11 -39.31
CA PRO A 621 -18.66 15.46 -39.24
C PRO A 621 -17.51 16.46 -39.22
N ASP A 622 -16.54 16.31 -38.31
CA ASP A 622 -15.34 17.16 -38.28
C ASP A 622 -14.33 16.76 -39.37
N VAL A 623 -14.60 17.21 -40.60
CA VAL A 623 -13.76 16.96 -41.79
C VAL A 623 -12.41 17.71 -41.78
N ALA A 624 -12.16 18.61 -40.83
CA ALA A 624 -10.96 19.43 -40.78
C ALA A 624 -9.67 18.64 -40.44
N GLY A 625 -9.78 17.36 -40.05
CA GLY A 625 -8.66 16.49 -39.67
C GLY A 625 -8.30 15.35 -40.62
N VAL A 626 -8.94 15.23 -41.80
CA VAL A 626 -8.78 14.06 -42.70
C VAL A 626 -7.99 14.39 -43.97
N PHE A 627 -7.11 13.48 -44.40
CA PHE A 627 -6.19 13.58 -45.56
C PHE A 627 -6.80 14.17 -46.84
N HIS A 628 -5.99 14.97 -47.56
CA HIS A 628 -6.42 15.64 -48.79
C HIS A 628 -6.53 14.72 -50.03
N ASP A 629 -5.97 13.51 -49.99
CA ASP A 629 -5.91 12.61 -51.16
C ASP A 629 -7.21 11.83 -51.42
N VAL A 630 -8.29 12.17 -50.71
CA VAL A 630 -9.59 11.49 -50.79
C VAL A 630 -10.72 12.53 -50.85
N ASP A 631 -11.72 12.28 -51.69
CA ASP A 631 -12.91 13.15 -51.85
C ASP A 631 -13.60 13.41 -50.51
N GLU A 632 -14.28 14.56 -50.38
CA GLU A 632 -15.01 14.93 -49.14
C GLU A 632 -15.99 13.85 -48.67
N GLU A 633 -16.62 13.15 -49.62
CA GLU A 633 -17.51 12.01 -49.38
C GLU A 633 -16.77 10.81 -48.76
N GLN A 634 -15.55 10.50 -49.23
CA GLN A 634 -14.71 9.44 -48.67
C GLN A 634 -14.16 9.81 -47.27
N ARG A 635 -13.97 11.10 -46.98
CA ARG A 635 -13.55 11.59 -45.66
C ARG A 635 -14.68 11.47 -44.63
N GLU A 636 -15.90 11.82 -45.01
CA GLU A 636 -17.09 11.59 -44.20
C GLU A 636 -17.33 10.10 -43.95
N ASP A 637 -17.09 9.25 -44.95
CA ASP A 637 -17.20 7.80 -44.81
C ASP A 637 -16.18 7.26 -43.81
N ASN A 638 -14.90 7.66 -43.89
CA ASN A 638 -13.88 7.23 -42.92
C ASN A 638 -14.22 7.64 -41.47
N LEU A 639 -14.77 8.84 -41.26
CA LEU A 639 -15.22 9.30 -39.94
C LEU A 639 -16.46 8.53 -39.45
N SER A 640 -17.32 8.08 -40.37
CA SER A 640 -18.55 7.37 -40.05
C SER A 640 -18.29 5.97 -39.46
N TYR A 641 -17.19 5.32 -39.86
CA TYR A 641 -16.83 3.96 -39.44
C TYR A 641 -15.72 3.90 -38.39
N HIS A 642 -15.53 4.96 -37.60
CA HIS A 642 -14.67 4.90 -36.42
C HIS A 642 -15.09 3.79 -35.46
N SER A 643 -14.10 3.11 -34.86
CA SER A 643 -14.33 1.91 -34.05
C SER A 643 -15.30 2.15 -32.89
N GLU A 644 -15.33 3.35 -32.29
CA GLU A 644 -16.31 3.70 -31.25
C GLU A 644 -17.74 3.62 -31.75
N LYS A 645 -17.99 4.24 -32.92
CA LYS A 645 -19.33 4.27 -33.50
C LYS A 645 -19.75 2.85 -33.85
N LEU A 646 -18.86 2.06 -34.46
CA LEU A 646 -19.11 0.65 -34.80
C LEU A 646 -19.50 -0.16 -33.56
N ALA A 647 -18.75 -0.02 -32.46
CA ALA A 647 -19.03 -0.71 -31.21
C ALA A 647 -20.40 -0.29 -30.61
N VAL A 648 -20.72 1.02 -30.63
CA VAL A 648 -22.02 1.53 -30.18
C VAL A 648 -23.15 1.01 -31.06
N ALA A 649 -22.99 1.01 -32.38
CA ALA A 649 -24.00 0.52 -33.32
C ALA A 649 -24.27 -0.98 -33.11
N TYR A 650 -23.22 -1.79 -32.94
CA TYR A 650 -23.37 -3.20 -32.59
C TYR A 650 -24.10 -3.39 -31.24
N GLY A 651 -23.73 -2.58 -30.24
CA GLY A 651 -24.43 -2.55 -28.95
C GLY A 651 -25.92 -2.25 -29.08
N LEU A 652 -26.29 -1.25 -29.87
CA LEU A 652 -27.68 -0.88 -30.15
C LEU A 652 -28.47 -2.01 -30.82
N MET A 653 -27.82 -2.83 -31.67
CA MET A 653 -28.47 -3.95 -32.36
C MET A 653 -28.71 -5.15 -31.44
N LYS A 654 -27.75 -5.45 -30.55
CA LYS A 654 -27.70 -6.74 -29.85
C LYS A 654 -28.21 -6.72 -28.42
N THR A 655 -28.49 -5.55 -27.86
CA THR A 655 -28.95 -5.40 -26.48
C THR A 655 -30.36 -4.80 -26.41
N PRO A 656 -31.17 -5.15 -25.39
CA PRO A 656 -32.54 -4.67 -25.25
C PRO A 656 -32.65 -3.14 -25.27
N GLU A 657 -33.79 -2.62 -25.71
CA GLU A 657 -34.08 -1.18 -25.66
C GLU A 657 -33.89 -0.63 -24.23
N ASN A 658 -33.35 0.59 -24.13
CA ASN A 658 -33.00 1.28 -22.88
C ASN A 658 -31.87 0.65 -22.04
N SER A 659 -31.34 -0.53 -22.40
CA SER A 659 -30.22 -1.11 -21.66
C SER A 659 -28.92 -0.31 -21.84
N PRO A 660 -28.11 -0.16 -20.77
CA PRO A 660 -26.89 0.62 -20.84
C PRO A 660 -25.82 -0.05 -21.70
N LEU A 661 -25.05 0.75 -22.43
CA LEU A 661 -23.94 0.28 -23.26
C LEU A 661 -22.61 0.65 -22.62
N TYR A 662 -21.68 -0.30 -22.56
CA TYR A 662 -20.33 -0.09 -22.05
C TYR A 662 -19.33 -0.40 -23.16
N VAL A 663 -18.68 0.63 -23.69
CA VAL A 663 -17.67 0.51 -24.74
C VAL A 663 -16.32 0.93 -24.17
N THR A 664 -15.27 0.19 -24.48
CA THR A 664 -13.91 0.57 -24.11
C THR A 664 -13.11 0.88 -25.37
N LYS A 665 -12.25 1.89 -25.30
CA LYS A 665 -11.32 2.30 -26.34
C LYS A 665 -9.91 2.40 -25.76
N ASN A 666 -8.93 1.90 -26.51
CA ASN A 666 -7.53 1.91 -26.10
C ASN A 666 -6.86 3.30 -26.15
N VAL A 667 -7.36 4.20 -27.01
CA VAL A 667 -6.88 5.57 -27.15
C VAL A 667 -7.97 6.58 -26.82
N ARG A 668 -7.61 7.84 -26.66
CA ARG A 668 -8.56 8.94 -26.42
C ARG A 668 -9.65 8.97 -27.52
N ILE A 669 -10.91 9.14 -27.14
CA ILE A 669 -12.03 9.35 -28.08
C ILE A 669 -11.79 10.63 -28.89
N CYS A 670 -12.20 10.69 -30.16
CA CYS A 670 -12.09 11.94 -30.94
C CYS A 670 -13.33 12.84 -30.75
N ASP A 671 -13.17 14.14 -31.02
CA ASP A 671 -14.24 15.15 -30.86
C ASP A 671 -15.50 14.79 -31.68
N ASP A 672 -15.31 14.24 -32.88
CA ASP A 672 -16.39 13.78 -33.75
C ASP A 672 -17.18 12.60 -33.16
N CYS A 673 -16.49 11.56 -32.68
CA CYS A 673 -17.14 10.42 -32.04
C CYS A 673 -17.84 10.82 -30.74
N HIS A 674 -17.20 11.67 -29.95
CA HIS A 674 -17.80 12.21 -28.73
C HIS A 674 -19.11 12.97 -29.02
N SER A 675 -19.10 13.83 -30.06
CA SER A 675 -20.27 14.60 -30.48
C SER A 675 -21.38 13.71 -31.06
N ALA A 676 -21.02 12.73 -31.90
CA ALA A 676 -21.96 11.76 -32.44
C ALA A 676 -22.63 10.96 -31.31
N ILE A 677 -21.85 10.37 -30.41
CA ILE A 677 -22.35 9.46 -29.37
C ILE A 677 -23.24 10.19 -28.36
N LYS A 678 -22.93 11.46 -28.08
CA LYS A 678 -23.82 12.36 -27.34
C LYS A 678 -25.21 12.41 -27.96
N LEU A 679 -25.32 12.69 -29.26
CA LEU A 679 -26.62 12.72 -29.94
C LEU A 679 -27.26 11.34 -30.07
N ILE A 680 -26.46 10.29 -30.25
CA ILE A 680 -26.93 8.89 -30.24
C ILE A 680 -27.60 8.55 -28.90
N SER A 681 -27.03 8.96 -27.77
CA SER A 681 -27.64 8.74 -26.44
C SER A 681 -29.04 9.35 -26.35
N LYS A 682 -29.24 10.53 -26.94
CA LYS A 682 -30.53 11.24 -26.98
C LYS A 682 -31.57 10.52 -27.84
N ILE A 683 -31.20 10.12 -29.06
CA ILE A 683 -32.16 9.47 -29.98
C ILE A 683 -32.49 8.03 -29.55
N SER A 684 -31.52 7.32 -28.97
CA SER A 684 -31.71 5.94 -28.53
C SER A 684 -32.32 5.85 -27.13
N LYS A 685 -32.39 6.97 -26.39
CA LYS A 685 -32.79 7.04 -24.97
C LYS A 685 -31.98 6.08 -24.10
N ARG A 686 -30.69 5.92 -24.42
CA ARG A 686 -29.79 5.00 -23.71
C ARG A 686 -28.71 5.74 -22.96
N TYR A 687 -28.36 5.15 -21.83
CA TYR A 687 -27.14 5.48 -21.11
C TYR A 687 -25.95 4.77 -21.77
N ILE A 688 -25.00 5.53 -22.28
CA ILE A 688 -23.82 5.00 -22.98
C ILE A 688 -22.58 5.44 -22.19
N VAL A 689 -21.78 4.48 -21.75
CA VAL A 689 -20.51 4.71 -21.06
C VAL A 689 -19.39 4.32 -22.00
N ILE A 690 -18.49 5.27 -22.27
CA ILE A 690 -17.26 5.01 -23.03
C ILE A 690 -16.05 5.25 -22.14
N ARG A 691 -15.27 4.20 -21.93
CA ARG A 691 -13.94 4.29 -21.32
C ARG A 691 -12.92 4.56 -22.41
N ASP A 692 -12.19 5.67 -22.33
CA ASP A 692 -11.01 5.92 -23.16
C ASP A 692 -9.71 5.70 -22.35
N SER A 693 -8.56 6.02 -22.94
CA SER A 693 -7.25 5.85 -22.28
C SER A 693 -7.07 6.67 -21.00
N ASN A 694 -7.88 7.71 -20.80
CA ASN A 694 -7.69 8.70 -19.73
C ASN A 694 -8.88 8.74 -18.75
N ARG A 695 -10.11 8.47 -19.20
CA ARG A 695 -11.33 8.71 -18.42
C ARG A 695 -12.55 7.94 -18.95
N PHE A 696 -13.64 8.04 -18.19
CA PHE A 696 -14.97 7.63 -18.62
C PHE A 696 -15.79 8.84 -19.07
N HIS A 697 -16.55 8.61 -20.14
CA HIS A 697 -17.52 9.53 -20.70
C HIS A 697 -18.90 8.92 -20.51
N HIS A 698 -19.75 9.61 -19.75
CA HIS A 698 -21.12 9.16 -19.48
C HIS A 698 -22.08 9.97 -20.35
N PHE A 699 -22.56 9.35 -21.42
CA PHE A 699 -23.51 9.97 -22.34
C PHE A 699 -24.94 9.64 -21.92
N ARG A 700 -25.74 10.68 -21.69
CA ARG A 700 -27.15 10.57 -21.33
C ARG A 700 -27.91 11.79 -21.86
N ASP A 701 -29.03 11.54 -22.53
CA ASP A 701 -29.96 12.58 -22.98
C ASP A 701 -29.31 13.73 -23.79
N GLY A 702 -28.24 13.43 -24.54
CA GLY A 702 -27.55 14.45 -25.32
C GLY A 702 -26.52 15.26 -24.53
N GLN A 703 -26.10 14.80 -23.36
CA GLN A 703 -25.05 15.39 -22.54
C GLN A 703 -23.97 14.36 -22.22
N CYS A 704 -22.77 14.83 -21.88
CA CYS A 704 -21.67 14.00 -21.39
C CYS A 704 -21.23 14.49 -20.01
N SER A 705 -20.86 13.60 -19.09
CA SER A 705 -20.31 13.95 -17.77
C SER A 705 -19.05 14.82 -17.82
N CYS A 706 -18.37 14.90 -18.96
CA CYS A 706 -17.22 15.78 -19.12
C CYS A 706 -17.58 17.25 -19.39
N CYS A 707 -18.84 17.58 -19.64
CA CYS A 707 -19.31 18.93 -19.99
C CYS A 707 -18.54 19.56 -21.17
N ASP A 708 -18.04 18.74 -22.11
CA ASP A 708 -17.17 19.16 -23.23
C ASP A 708 -15.85 19.83 -22.78
N TYR A 709 -15.46 19.58 -21.52
CA TYR A 709 -14.23 20.03 -20.88
C TYR A 709 -13.35 18.82 -20.54
N TRP A 710 -12.60 18.32 -21.53
CA TRP A 710 -11.79 17.09 -21.38
C TRP A 710 -10.44 17.14 -22.06
#